data_AF-A0A523SU25-F1
#
_entry.id   AF-A0A523SU25-F1
#
_cell.length_a   1.000
_cell.length_b   1.000
_cell.length_c   1.000
_cell.angle_alpha   90.00
_cell.angle_beta   90.00
_cell.angle_gamma   90.00
#
_symmetry.space_group_name_H-M   'P 1'
#
loop_
_entity.id
_entity.type
_entity.pdbx_description
1 polymer ?
#
loop_
_entity_poly.entity_id
_entity_poly.type
_entity_poly.pdbx_seq_one_letter_code
_entity_poly.pdbx_strand_id
1 'polypeptide(L)'
;MLVFSSLLLFASTAFAQSPYWIYLANKGEGRSPDVMRVHRFTAERRQASKLASKAGFGDIPLHPRYLRLIELSGARIRARSRWLNAVSVETDSMRLESLQAMPFVRSVEPVAVEIIQLPMNLIQRKEPIEPEHYGNTYTQLDLLNIPAVHNLGIFGQGVRIGFLDTGFKRDHTVFRTVRLGGEHDFITGDEIMLWNNGPSEAVVSNYEIVQQPELHGDWIFFIADSTALNATTARVLYAAHRSAGSVDAVLALSEPKITSTEGIARSHAIVTKANSDTMLVIWEAGSTNDYRRRDLHCGVLSNTSFKEFAKLPESNCRNPFVISDQNDTSLLFYVRDDGEVRMNRAVWTLDNVEWLGASQVFAPGGILDQPKASVSGDTIIVAALDLTKGALHLAQSLDKGQNFSDISSPANEEVVAFDLEGNYLTVAEIDPASGGFRLHSFETLDGGSSWTNDFIHPDVFEVIGSIDLLSIAGGGLHAVFESAGDILLTSSPGAVDSWSTPSILAQEFSYQPYLAFNAGELEVVWSSRGDEDTDYDPEEDWRDINGFSQPAHGSRTAALAVGYQGRSYIGASPGAELYVAKTEKHVNLYGSTYEMRVEEDMWIEGLEWLERNGVDIVNSSLAYGDWYSQDELDAKTSPASRAASMAAKRGVLITNAAGNVESAAPYISPPGDAYGIITVGGVDTLGNWWEHGAGVTGSAVGLPDDGRIKPELVAPAAGVYVIDVDDTISHYFYGNGTSYAAPLVAGIAALMLEVHPEYRGNPDTIISLLEQSASNTSSPNDTIGYGIPDAYQAILPLPADIDTFSRNELLPPYPNPFYPGSQALIYFPFRLNKASTRIRLRIFTLSGERVLEKPLVPLYATEEVDDEIAIGTYDDPADLEQIGAFWDGLTENGKPVASGLYLVVLSTQYGSHAAKFLLLR
;
A
#
# COMPACT_ATOMS: atom_id res chain seq x y z
N MET A 1 46.53 27.80 -42.04
CA MET A 1 47.18 27.29 -40.81
C MET A 1 46.39 27.83 -39.63
N LEU A 2 45.45 27.02 -39.12
CA LEU A 2 44.64 27.27 -37.93
C LEU A 2 44.16 25.87 -37.45
N VAL A 3 44.00 25.69 -36.14
CA VAL A 3 43.87 24.36 -35.53
C VAL A 3 42.40 23.99 -35.35
N PHE A 4 42.03 22.78 -35.76
CA PHE A 4 40.79 22.14 -35.34
C PHE A 4 41.08 21.31 -34.08
N SER A 5 40.56 21.74 -32.93
CA SER A 5 40.60 20.97 -31.69
C SER A 5 39.33 20.13 -31.58
N SER A 6 39.47 18.81 -31.49
CA SER A 6 38.36 17.88 -31.32
C SER A 6 37.87 17.89 -29.87
N LEU A 7 36.66 18.42 -29.63
CA LEU A 7 35.97 18.26 -28.35
C LEU A 7 35.25 16.90 -28.34
N LEU A 8 35.71 15.96 -27.51
CA LEU A 8 35.02 14.70 -27.26
C LEU A 8 34.03 14.91 -26.11
N LEU A 9 32.76 15.12 -26.46
CA LEU A 9 31.65 15.06 -25.52
C LEU A 9 31.39 13.59 -25.14
N PHE A 10 31.84 13.19 -23.95
CA PHE A 10 31.32 12.00 -23.29
C PHE A 10 29.93 12.31 -22.75
N ALA A 11 28.88 11.82 -23.43
CA ALA A 11 27.54 11.79 -22.87
C ALA A 11 27.44 10.62 -21.89
N SER A 12 27.43 10.91 -20.60
CA SER A 12 27.10 9.94 -19.56
C SER A 12 25.59 9.72 -19.54
N THR A 13 25.13 8.63 -20.16
CA THR A 13 23.74 8.16 -20.01
C THR A 13 23.56 7.60 -18.60
N ALA A 14 23.02 8.40 -17.69
CA ALA A 14 22.47 7.88 -16.44
C ALA A 14 21.25 7.02 -16.76
N PHE A 15 21.15 5.83 -16.17
CA PHE A 15 19.98 4.98 -16.32
C PHE A 15 18.90 5.46 -15.35
N ALA A 16 17.88 6.14 -15.87
CA ALA A 16 16.72 6.56 -15.09
C ALA A 16 16.07 5.34 -14.42
N GLN A 17 15.76 5.48 -13.12
CA GLN A 17 14.95 4.51 -12.39
C GLN A 17 13.49 4.91 -12.57
N SER A 18 12.64 3.93 -12.83
CA SER A 18 11.21 4.12 -13.03
C SER A 18 10.43 3.31 -11.99
N PRO A 19 9.30 3.82 -11.49
CA PRO A 19 8.35 3.04 -10.71
C PRO A 19 7.64 1.96 -11.53
N TYR A 20 7.53 0.76 -10.96
CA TYR A 20 6.78 -0.39 -11.42
C TYR A 20 6.13 -1.12 -10.24
N TRP A 21 4.93 -1.64 -10.42
CA TRP A 21 4.32 -2.58 -9.49
C TRP A 21 4.75 -4.01 -9.77
N ILE A 22 5.23 -4.71 -8.73
CA ILE A 22 5.51 -6.15 -8.75
C ILE A 22 4.32 -6.87 -8.11
N TYR A 23 3.63 -7.69 -8.90
CA TYR A 23 2.53 -8.53 -8.42
C TYR A 23 3.05 -9.90 -8.04
N LEU A 24 2.70 -10.35 -6.83
CA LEU A 24 3.16 -11.61 -6.26
C LEU A 24 2.18 -12.73 -6.60
N ALA A 25 2.70 -13.94 -6.82
CA ALA A 25 1.91 -15.12 -7.21
C ALA A 25 1.10 -15.71 -6.04
N ASN A 26 1.55 -15.51 -4.80
CA ASN A 26 0.88 -15.96 -3.56
C ASN A 26 1.35 -15.10 -2.36
N LYS A 27 1.07 -15.51 -1.12
CA LYS A 27 1.45 -14.81 0.14
C LYS A 27 2.26 -15.69 1.12
N GLY A 28 2.95 -16.69 0.60
CA GLY A 28 3.38 -17.88 1.33
C GLY A 28 2.38 -19.03 1.14
N GLU A 29 2.85 -20.28 1.24
CA GLU A 29 1.97 -21.46 1.21
C GLU A 29 1.26 -21.64 2.56
N GLY A 30 0.17 -22.40 2.62
CA GLY A 30 -0.52 -22.78 3.87
C GLY A 30 -1.28 -21.69 4.66
N ARG A 31 -1.11 -20.39 4.37
CA ARG A 31 -1.68 -19.30 5.18
C ARG A 31 -3.20 -19.13 4.98
N SER A 32 -3.97 -19.28 6.06
CA SER A 32 -5.43 -19.01 6.09
C SER A 32 -5.73 -17.58 6.58
N PRO A 33 -6.80 -16.91 6.09
CA PRO A 33 -7.25 -15.65 6.65
C PRO A 33 -8.10 -15.81 7.93
N ASP A 34 -8.47 -17.03 8.35
CA ASP A 34 -9.41 -17.29 9.46
C ASP A 34 -9.03 -16.67 10.82
N VAL A 35 -7.76 -16.29 11.01
CA VAL A 35 -7.21 -15.82 12.30
C VAL A 35 -7.01 -14.30 12.38
N MET A 36 -7.11 -13.58 11.26
CA MET A 36 -6.78 -12.14 11.19
C MET A 36 -7.92 -11.27 11.75
N ARG A 37 -7.59 -10.24 12.53
CA ARG A 37 -8.54 -9.33 13.17
C ARG A 37 -8.94 -8.20 12.22
N VAL A 38 -10.20 -8.22 11.79
CA VAL A 38 -10.82 -7.09 11.09
C VAL A 38 -11.39 -6.10 12.12
N HIS A 39 -11.13 -4.80 11.96
CA HIS A 39 -11.65 -3.77 12.86
C HIS A 39 -13.18 -3.81 12.95
N ARG A 40 -13.75 -3.55 14.15
CA ARG A 40 -15.17 -3.80 14.45
C ARG A 40 -16.14 -3.16 13.46
N PHE A 41 -15.90 -1.90 13.05
CA PHE A 41 -16.81 -1.20 12.14
C PHE A 41 -16.72 -1.75 10.71
N THR A 42 -15.53 -2.16 10.29
CA THR A 42 -15.28 -2.86 9.03
C THR A 42 -15.94 -4.25 9.03
N ALA A 43 -15.90 -4.96 10.16
CA ALA A 43 -16.61 -6.23 10.35
C ALA A 43 -18.14 -6.05 10.35
N GLU A 44 -18.65 -5.04 11.05
CA GLU A 44 -20.08 -4.67 11.07
C GLU A 44 -20.59 -4.28 9.66
N ARG A 45 -19.81 -3.50 8.88
CA ARG A 45 -20.11 -3.16 7.47
C ARG A 45 -20.18 -4.40 6.59
N ARG A 46 -19.17 -5.29 6.66
CA ARG A 46 -19.16 -6.57 5.91
C ARG A 46 -20.32 -7.49 6.31
N GLN A 47 -20.66 -7.53 7.61
CA GLN A 47 -21.76 -8.33 8.15
C GLN A 47 -23.14 -7.82 7.69
N ALA A 48 -23.33 -6.49 7.58
CA ALA A 48 -24.56 -5.89 7.06
C ALA A 48 -24.84 -6.32 5.60
N SER A 49 -23.81 -6.33 4.76
CA SER A 49 -23.86 -6.77 3.35
C SER A 49 -24.12 -8.27 3.15
N LYS A 50 -24.06 -9.09 4.21
CA LYS A 50 -23.92 -10.56 4.13
C LYS A 50 -22.67 -11.03 3.39
N LEU A 51 -21.63 -10.18 3.32
CA LEU A 51 -20.29 -10.60 2.95
C LEU A 51 -19.69 -11.41 4.10
N ALA A 52 -18.56 -12.09 3.86
CA ALA A 52 -17.88 -12.81 4.93
C ALA A 52 -17.48 -11.82 6.05
N SER A 53 -17.95 -12.09 7.27
CA SER A 53 -17.52 -11.36 8.48
C SER A 53 -16.15 -11.81 9.00
N LYS A 54 -15.47 -12.69 8.24
CA LYS A 54 -14.08 -13.10 8.42
C LYS A 54 -13.19 -12.27 7.51
N ALA A 55 -11.89 -12.27 7.77
CA ALA A 55 -10.91 -11.79 6.80
C ALA A 55 -10.88 -12.68 5.54
N GLY A 56 -10.42 -12.11 4.41
CA GLY A 56 -10.21 -12.83 3.15
C GLY A 56 -8.74 -12.81 2.69
N PHE A 57 -8.42 -13.42 1.54
CA PHE A 57 -7.04 -13.47 1.02
C PHE A 57 -6.39 -12.07 0.89
N GLY A 58 -7.15 -11.05 0.50
CA GLY A 58 -6.67 -9.67 0.43
C GLY A 58 -6.30 -9.05 1.79
N ASP A 59 -6.82 -9.59 2.89
CA ASP A 59 -6.50 -9.14 4.25
C ASP A 59 -5.24 -9.81 4.82
N ILE A 60 -4.85 -10.99 4.29
CA ILE A 60 -3.57 -11.64 4.63
C ILE A 60 -2.42 -10.69 4.26
N PRO A 61 -1.47 -10.41 5.17
CA PRO A 61 -0.32 -9.56 4.86
C PRO A 61 0.64 -10.17 3.84
N LEU A 62 1.40 -9.32 3.13
CA LEU A 62 2.43 -9.77 2.17
C LEU A 62 3.52 -10.59 2.88
N HIS A 63 4.14 -11.52 2.14
CA HIS A 63 5.15 -12.42 2.70
C HIS A 63 6.50 -11.71 2.92
N PRO A 64 7.02 -11.60 4.17
CA PRO A 64 8.20 -10.75 4.46
C PRO A 64 9.44 -11.10 3.62
N ARG A 65 9.74 -12.39 3.45
CA ARG A 65 10.86 -12.86 2.61
C ARG A 65 10.75 -12.42 1.14
N TYR A 66 9.54 -12.25 0.60
CA TYR A 66 9.37 -11.79 -0.79
C TYR A 66 9.68 -10.29 -0.93
N LEU A 67 9.21 -9.47 0.01
CA LEU A 67 9.58 -8.05 0.09
C LEU A 67 11.10 -7.89 0.20
N ARG A 68 11.71 -8.68 1.09
CA ARG A 68 13.16 -8.64 1.33
C ARG A 68 14.01 -9.10 0.14
N LEU A 69 13.57 -10.12 -0.59
CA LEU A 69 14.22 -10.54 -1.84
C LEU A 69 14.15 -9.47 -2.93
N ILE A 70 13.06 -8.69 -2.98
CA ILE A 70 12.86 -7.57 -3.89
C ILE A 70 13.78 -6.39 -3.52
N GLU A 71 13.88 -6.02 -2.24
CA GLU A 71 14.86 -5.03 -1.74
C GLU A 71 16.29 -5.44 -2.11
N LEU A 72 16.66 -6.72 -1.93
CA LEU A 72 17.99 -7.24 -2.24
C LEU A 72 18.31 -7.35 -3.74
N SER A 73 17.32 -7.20 -4.62
CA SER A 73 17.54 -6.92 -6.05
C SER A 73 18.03 -5.48 -6.30
N GLY A 74 18.06 -4.64 -5.26
CA GLY A 74 18.39 -3.23 -5.32
C GLY A 74 17.23 -2.34 -5.79
N ALA A 75 15.98 -2.80 -5.71
CA ALA A 75 14.78 -2.02 -6.01
C ALA A 75 14.32 -1.23 -4.77
N ARG A 76 13.95 0.04 -4.94
CA ARG A 76 13.44 0.91 -3.84
C ARG A 76 11.95 0.61 -3.65
N ILE A 77 11.56 -0.14 -2.61
CA ILE A 77 10.13 -0.27 -2.23
C ILE A 77 9.58 1.12 -1.87
N ARG A 78 8.38 1.41 -2.37
CA ARG A 78 7.64 2.68 -2.21
C ARG A 78 6.35 2.48 -1.40
N ALA A 79 5.63 1.39 -1.68
CA ALA A 79 4.39 1.02 -1.01
C ALA A 79 4.12 -0.49 -1.06
N ARG A 80 3.27 -0.97 -0.15
CA ARG A 80 3.02 -2.40 0.12
C ARG A 80 1.52 -2.71 0.18
N SER A 81 0.86 -2.89 -0.96
CA SER A 81 -0.59 -3.22 -0.96
C SER A 81 -0.85 -4.70 -0.66
N ARG A 82 -1.41 -4.97 0.53
CA ARG A 82 -1.94 -6.29 0.88
C ARG A 82 -3.08 -6.69 -0.05
N TRP A 83 -3.93 -5.76 -0.48
CA TRP A 83 -5.06 -6.05 -1.35
C TRP A 83 -4.63 -6.52 -2.74
N LEU A 84 -3.76 -5.76 -3.41
CA LEU A 84 -3.28 -6.10 -4.76
C LEU A 84 -2.38 -7.34 -4.82
N ASN A 85 -1.98 -7.87 -3.65
CA ASN A 85 -0.88 -8.83 -3.45
C ASN A 85 0.41 -8.35 -4.12
N ALA A 86 0.80 -7.10 -3.87
CA ALA A 86 1.77 -6.41 -4.71
C ALA A 86 2.62 -5.41 -3.92
N VAL A 87 3.78 -5.08 -4.50
CA VAL A 87 4.69 -4.07 -3.95
C VAL A 87 5.12 -3.12 -5.07
N SER A 88 5.00 -1.82 -4.83
CA SER A 88 5.45 -0.78 -5.75
C SER A 88 6.93 -0.53 -5.53
N VAL A 89 7.72 -0.53 -6.60
CA VAL A 89 9.18 -0.33 -6.53
C VAL A 89 9.70 0.61 -7.61
N GLU A 90 10.70 1.40 -7.26
CA GLU A 90 11.56 2.06 -8.24
C GLU A 90 12.75 1.17 -8.59
N THR A 91 12.93 0.96 -9.90
CA THR A 91 13.94 0.04 -10.45
C THR A 91 14.30 0.46 -11.88
N ASP A 92 15.41 -0.03 -12.42
CA ASP A 92 15.78 0.17 -13.83
C ASP A 92 15.46 -1.08 -14.68
N SER A 93 15.49 -0.92 -16.00
CA SER A 93 15.12 -1.99 -16.95
C SER A 93 15.97 -3.27 -16.85
N MET A 94 17.21 -3.22 -16.35
CA MET A 94 18.09 -4.39 -16.16
C MET A 94 17.83 -5.10 -14.82
N ARG A 95 17.46 -4.34 -13.78
CA ARG A 95 16.89 -4.92 -12.54
C ARG A 95 15.52 -5.54 -12.82
N LEU A 96 14.70 -4.92 -13.68
CA LEU A 96 13.33 -5.36 -14.01
C LEU A 96 13.27 -6.81 -14.49
N GLU A 97 14.14 -7.20 -15.44
CA GLU A 97 14.27 -8.60 -15.90
C GLU A 97 14.59 -9.57 -14.75
N SER A 98 15.41 -9.11 -13.78
CA SER A 98 15.82 -9.92 -12.63
C SER A 98 14.71 -10.11 -11.60
N LEU A 99 13.80 -9.13 -11.50
CA LEU A 99 12.59 -9.18 -10.66
C LEU A 99 11.51 -10.04 -11.33
N GLN A 100 11.28 -9.88 -12.63
CA GLN A 100 10.37 -10.71 -13.43
C GLN A 100 10.77 -12.20 -13.43
N ALA A 101 12.05 -12.52 -13.23
CA ALA A 101 12.57 -13.88 -13.13
C ALA A 101 12.40 -14.54 -11.73
N MET A 102 11.89 -13.83 -10.72
CA MET A 102 11.70 -14.41 -9.39
C MET A 102 10.48 -15.34 -9.37
N PRO A 103 10.56 -16.55 -8.77
CA PRO A 103 9.52 -17.59 -8.90
C PRO A 103 8.21 -17.26 -8.18
N PHE A 104 8.21 -16.25 -7.31
CA PHE A 104 7.02 -15.74 -6.60
C PHE A 104 6.47 -14.45 -7.23
N VAL A 105 7.05 -13.96 -8.34
CA VAL A 105 6.56 -12.81 -9.09
C VAL A 105 5.70 -13.29 -10.26
N ARG A 106 4.48 -12.75 -10.36
CA ARG A 106 3.47 -13.10 -11.36
C ARG A 106 3.54 -12.19 -12.59
N SER A 107 3.66 -10.88 -12.35
CA SER A 107 3.73 -9.85 -13.37
C SER A 107 4.41 -8.60 -12.81
N VAL A 108 4.98 -7.75 -13.68
CA VAL A 108 5.59 -6.47 -13.29
C VAL A 108 5.19 -5.41 -14.31
N GLU A 109 4.52 -4.34 -13.86
CA GLU A 109 3.76 -3.38 -14.67
C GLU A 109 4.20 -1.91 -14.36
N PRO A 110 4.34 -0.99 -15.35
CA PRO A 110 4.70 0.43 -15.16
C PRO A 110 3.50 1.35 -14.83
N VAL A 111 3.71 2.68 -14.81
CA VAL A 111 2.88 3.77 -14.20
C VAL A 111 3.10 5.13 -14.98
N ALA A 112 2.50 6.31 -14.66
CA ALA A 112 2.93 7.70 -15.07
C ALA A 112 2.44 8.95 -14.24
N VAL A 113 1.61 9.88 -14.80
CA VAL A 113 1.25 11.26 -14.32
C VAL A 113 -0.18 11.68 -14.81
N GLU A 114 -0.98 12.52 -14.10
CA GLU A 114 -2.22 13.30 -14.47
C GLU A 114 -3.41 12.57 -15.21
N ILE A 115 -4.75 12.66 -14.97
CA ILE A 115 -5.62 13.37 -13.99
C ILE A 115 -7.15 12.88 -14.07
N ILE A 116 -7.84 12.51 -12.95
CA ILE A 116 -9.30 12.80 -12.57
C ILE A 116 -10.54 11.83 -13.10
N GLN A 117 -11.75 11.35 -12.51
CA GLN A 117 -12.48 11.23 -11.13
C GLN A 117 -14.24 10.80 -11.11
N LEU A 118 -15.47 10.72 -10.25
CA LEU A 118 -16.31 10.58 -8.79
C LEU A 118 -17.90 10.25 -9.02
N PRO A 119 -19.06 9.81 -8.25
CA PRO A 119 -19.80 10.35 -7.01
C PRO A 119 -21.18 9.72 -6.25
N MET A 120 -22.35 10.43 -5.85
CA MET A 120 -23.48 10.34 -4.74
C MET A 120 -25.06 10.06 -5.02
N ASN A 121 -25.96 9.65 -4.01
CA ASN A 121 -27.47 10.04 -3.83
C ASN A 121 -28.24 10.05 -2.37
N LEU A 122 -29.44 10.67 -2.06
CA LEU A 122 -30.00 11.17 -0.69
C LEU A 122 -31.23 10.48 0.12
N ILE A 123 -31.75 11.04 1.30
CA ILE A 123 -33.08 10.88 2.07
C ILE A 123 -33.44 12.02 3.12
N GLN A 124 -34.45 11.91 4.06
CA GLN A 124 -35.40 13.00 4.49
C GLN A 124 -36.10 13.15 5.91
N ARG A 125 -36.31 14.41 6.42
CA ARG A 125 -37.26 14.97 7.48
C ARG A 125 -38.66 15.50 6.97
N LYS A 126 -38.97 16.84 7.03
CA LYS A 126 -40.34 17.44 7.02
C LYS A 126 -40.65 18.97 6.83
N GLU A 127 -39.75 19.96 6.79
CA GLU A 127 -40.11 21.42 6.81
C GLU A 127 -39.24 22.30 5.87
N PRO A 128 -39.79 23.03 4.87
CA PRO A 128 -38.99 23.77 3.89
C PRO A 128 -37.96 24.77 4.45
N ILE A 129 -36.74 24.67 3.93
CA ILE A 129 -35.64 25.62 4.09
C ILE A 129 -35.70 26.62 2.94
N GLU A 130 -35.97 27.88 3.28
CA GLU A 130 -35.96 28.99 2.31
C GLU A 130 -34.59 29.12 1.61
N PRO A 131 -34.54 29.41 0.28
CA PRO A 131 -33.29 29.53 -0.49
C PRO A 131 -32.22 30.43 0.14
N GLU A 132 -32.63 31.48 0.85
CA GLU A 132 -31.75 32.41 1.58
C GLU A 132 -30.84 31.73 2.63
N HIS A 133 -31.14 30.51 3.08
CA HIS A 133 -30.29 29.77 4.02
C HIS A 133 -29.04 29.13 3.39
N TYR A 134 -29.07 28.84 2.08
CA TYR A 134 -27.93 28.28 1.35
C TYR A 134 -26.95 29.38 0.88
N GLY A 135 -27.39 30.64 0.86
CA GLY A 135 -26.63 31.72 0.25
C GLY A 135 -26.34 31.41 -1.22
N ASN A 136 -25.09 31.58 -1.63
CA ASN A 136 -24.69 31.39 -3.02
C ASN A 136 -24.48 29.91 -3.41
N THR A 137 -24.46 28.96 -2.47
CA THR A 137 -24.47 27.53 -2.82
C THR A 137 -25.84 27.04 -3.30
N TYR A 138 -26.91 27.85 -3.24
CA TYR A 138 -28.25 27.41 -3.63
C TYR A 138 -28.29 26.76 -5.04
N THR A 139 -27.77 27.43 -6.07
CA THR A 139 -27.96 27.03 -7.48
C THR A 139 -27.39 25.65 -7.80
N GLN A 140 -26.19 25.34 -7.30
CA GLN A 140 -25.54 24.03 -7.55
C GLN A 140 -26.24 22.89 -6.79
N LEU A 141 -26.80 23.19 -5.61
CA LEU A 141 -27.52 22.21 -4.80
C LEU A 141 -28.95 21.97 -5.37
N ASP A 142 -29.60 23.02 -5.87
CA ASP A 142 -30.97 22.98 -6.42
C ASP A 142 -31.04 22.24 -7.76
N LEU A 143 -30.00 22.34 -8.60
CA LEU A 143 -29.89 21.54 -9.84
C LEU A 143 -29.89 20.02 -9.55
N LEU A 144 -29.36 19.63 -8.38
CA LEU A 144 -29.34 18.27 -7.87
C LEU A 144 -30.56 17.96 -6.98
N ASN A 145 -31.52 18.89 -6.80
CA ASN A 145 -32.70 18.76 -5.93
C ASN A 145 -32.40 18.55 -4.42
N ILE A 146 -31.18 18.85 -3.96
CA ILE A 146 -30.78 18.73 -2.54
C ILE A 146 -31.66 19.57 -1.61
N PRO A 147 -32.07 20.82 -1.96
CA PRO A 147 -32.93 21.61 -1.09
C PRO A 147 -34.25 20.91 -0.75
N ALA A 148 -34.91 20.18 -1.67
CA ALA A 148 -36.11 19.41 -1.32
C ALA A 148 -35.87 18.36 -0.21
N VAL A 149 -34.62 17.94 -0.10
CA VAL A 149 -34.15 16.83 0.73
C VAL A 149 -33.37 17.32 1.96
N HIS A 150 -33.13 18.63 2.05
CA HIS A 150 -32.74 19.38 3.26
C HIS A 150 -33.90 20.19 3.88
N ASN A 151 -34.92 20.57 3.10
CA ASN A 151 -36.27 20.90 3.57
C ASN A 151 -36.75 19.75 4.45
N LEU A 152 -36.60 18.57 3.88
CA LEU A 152 -36.70 17.37 4.64
C LEU A 152 -35.32 17.10 5.28
N GLY A 153 -34.85 17.99 6.18
CA GLY A 153 -33.48 18.11 6.75
C GLY A 153 -32.87 16.96 7.53
N ILE A 154 -32.74 15.82 6.87
CA ILE A 154 -31.69 14.85 7.13
C ILE A 154 -30.40 15.44 6.53
N PHE A 155 -29.22 15.17 7.11
CA PHE A 155 -27.99 15.97 6.83
C PHE A 155 -26.68 15.18 6.68
N GLY A 156 -26.69 13.86 6.83
CA GLY A 156 -25.56 12.93 6.61
C GLY A 156 -25.20 12.18 7.89
N GLN A 157 -26.05 12.30 8.89
CA GLN A 157 -25.80 11.95 10.28
C GLN A 157 -25.55 10.45 10.43
N GLY A 158 -24.42 10.12 11.05
CA GLY A 158 -24.03 8.73 11.27
C GLY A 158 -23.43 8.04 10.04
N VAL A 159 -23.02 8.79 9.02
CA VAL A 159 -22.29 8.30 7.85
C VAL A 159 -20.92 8.96 7.76
N ARG A 160 -19.93 8.19 7.34
CA ARG A 160 -18.53 8.62 7.20
C ARG A 160 -18.14 8.80 5.76
N ILE A 161 -17.62 9.98 5.44
CA ILE A 161 -17.07 10.31 4.13
C ILE A 161 -15.57 10.54 4.29
N GLY A 162 -14.77 9.66 3.70
CA GLY A 162 -13.33 9.82 3.57
C GLY A 162 -12.98 10.72 2.39
N PHE A 163 -11.91 11.50 2.49
CA PHE A 163 -11.38 12.35 1.44
C PHE A 163 -9.92 11.99 1.15
N LEU A 164 -9.65 11.54 -0.08
CA LEU A 164 -8.30 11.42 -0.64
C LEU A 164 -8.06 12.64 -1.55
N ASP A 165 -7.19 13.55 -1.13
CA ASP A 165 -7.00 14.87 -1.76
C ASP A 165 -5.65 15.50 -1.35
N THR A 166 -5.41 16.76 -1.73
CA THR A 166 -4.12 17.46 -1.55
C THR A 166 -3.75 17.88 -0.12
N GLY A 167 -4.63 17.67 0.85
CA GLY A 167 -4.56 18.31 2.18
C GLY A 167 -5.70 19.30 2.42
N PHE A 168 -5.75 19.86 3.62
CA PHE A 168 -6.96 20.45 4.20
C PHE A 168 -6.66 21.72 5.01
N LYS A 169 -7.69 22.42 5.49
CA LYS A 169 -7.52 23.60 6.35
C LYS A 169 -8.54 23.64 7.46
N ARG A 170 -8.24 22.97 8.60
CA ARG A 170 -9.21 22.62 9.65
C ARG A 170 -9.86 23.86 10.27
N ASP A 171 -9.08 24.93 10.44
CA ASP A 171 -9.48 26.14 11.17
C ASP A 171 -10.47 27.05 10.41
N HIS A 172 -10.73 26.76 9.13
CA HIS A 172 -11.66 27.54 8.29
C HIS A 172 -13.09 27.52 8.87
N THR A 173 -13.71 28.70 8.87
CA THR A 173 -15.10 28.95 9.28
C THR A 173 -16.16 27.92 8.84
N VAL A 174 -16.03 27.26 7.67
CA VAL A 174 -16.99 26.24 7.20
C VAL A 174 -16.82 24.87 7.87
N PHE A 175 -15.66 24.56 8.44
CA PHE A 175 -15.37 23.25 9.03
C PHE A 175 -15.54 23.21 10.55
N ARG A 176 -15.67 24.37 11.22
CA ARG A 176 -15.85 24.51 12.68
C ARG A 176 -17.05 23.78 13.32
N THR A 177 -17.92 23.16 12.52
CA THR A 177 -19.05 22.34 13.00
C THR A 177 -19.10 20.95 12.38
N VAL A 178 -18.20 20.66 11.45
CA VAL A 178 -17.98 19.32 10.88
C VAL A 178 -17.28 18.46 11.93
N ARG A 179 -17.57 17.16 11.94
CA ARG A 179 -16.87 16.20 12.79
C ARG A 179 -15.75 15.57 11.98
N LEU A 180 -14.51 15.83 12.34
CA LEU A 180 -13.38 15.05 11.89
C LEU A 180 -13.32 13.76 12.74
N GLY A 181 -13.41 12.60 12.09
CA GLY A 181 -13.34 11.28 12.72
C GLY A 181 -11.93 10.66 12.71
N GLY A 182 -11.02 11.25 11.94
CA GLY A 182 -9.60 10.91 11.82
C GLY A 182 -8.97 11.63 10.62
N GLU A 183 -7.66 11.86 10.66
CA GLU A 183 -6.87 12.41 9.56
C GLU A 183 -5.48 11.74 9.52
N HIS A 184 -4.82 11.68 8.36
CA HIS A 184 -3.47 11.13 8.18
C HIS A 184 -2.78 11.69 6.91
N ASP A 185 -1.51 12.09 6.99
CA ASP A 185 -0.67 12.47 5.83
C ASP A 185 0.19 11.28 5.36
N PHE A 186 0.12 10.96 4.06
CA PHE A 186 0.89 9.87 3.43
C PHE A 186 2.08 10.38 2.59
N ILE A 187 2.24 11.71 2.49
CA ILE A 187 3.20 12.41 1.63
C ILE A 187 4.46 12.84 2.39
N THR A 188 4.26 13.26 3.64
CA THR A 188 5.21 13.92 4.54
C THR A 188 4.95 13.41 5.97
N GLY A 189 5.92 13.58 6.87
CA GLY A 189 5.83 13.08 8.25
C GLY A 189 6.55 11.76 8.55
N ASP A 190 7.48 11.30 7.70
CA ASP A 190 8.39 10.20 8.07
C ASP A 190 9.40 10.70 9.11
N GLU A 191 9.26 10.23 10.36
CA GLU A 191 10.10 10.60 11.50
C GLU A 191 10.93 9.43 12.04
N ILE A 192 11.95 9.74 12.85
CA ILE A 192 12.52 8.80 13.82
C ILE A 192 11.93 9.13 15.18
N MET A 193 11.26 8.15 15.76
CA MET A 193 10.74 8.20 17.11
C MET A 193 11.75 7.62 18.10
N LEU A 194 11.83 8.19 19.29
CA LEU A 194 12.59 7.70 20.44
C LEU A 194 11.63 7.35 21.58
N TRP A 195 11.94 6.25 22.29
CA TRP A 195 11.35 5.93 23.58
C TRP A 195 12.45 5.65 24.61
N ASN A 196 12.38 6.33 25.75
CA ASN A 196 13.13 6.02 26.96
C ASN A 196 12.15 6.04 28.14
N ASN A 197 11.51 4.89 28.43
CA ASN A 197 10.71 4.66 29.63
C ASN A 197 9.61 5.72 29.93
N GLY A 198 9.03 6.30 28.87
CA GLY A 198 8.06 7.41 28.95
C GLY A 198 7.09 7.42 27.75
N PRO A 199 6.48 8.57 27.43
CA PRO A 199 5.92 8.81 26.10
C PRO A 199 7.02 8.69 25.03
N SER A 200 6.63 8.33 23.81
CA SER A 200 7.51 8.46 22.64
C SER A 200 7.60 9.92 22.19
N GLU A 201 8.76 10.33 21.68
CA GLU A 201 8.99 11.66 21.11
C GLU A 201 9.71 11.58 19.76
N ALA A 202 9.35 12.47 18.84
CA ALA A 202 10.05 12.62 17.58
C ALA A 202 11.42 13.27 17.81
N VAL A 203 12.47 12.66 17.26
CA VAL A 203 13.86 13.14 17.39
C VAL A 203 14.50 13.51 16.06
N VAL A 204 13.96 13.02 14.95
CA VAL A 204 14.33 13.44 13.59
C VAL A 204 13.04 13.49 12.75
N SER A 205 12.76 14.63 12.13
CA SER A 205 11.50 14.90 11.42
C SER A 205 11.81 15.53 10.04
N ASN A 206 10.77 15.80 9.24
CA ASN A 206 10.85 16.55 7.96
C ASN A 206 11.64 15.82 6.84
N TYR A 207 11.52 14.50 6.75
CA TYR A 207 12.02 13.68 5.63
C TYR A 207 10.85 13.02 4.86
N GLU A 208 11.06 12.68 3.58
CA GLU A 208 10.03 12.05 2.73
C GLU A 208 10.03 10.51 2.80
N ILE A 209 11.15 9.88 3.18
CA ILE A 209 11.26 8.46 3.57
C ILE A 209 12.44 8.32 4.57
N VAL A 210 12.23 7.65 5.71
CA VAL A 210 13.30 7.29 6.67
C VAL A 210 13.42 5.77 6.85
N GLN A 211 14.65 5.24 6.89
CA GLN A 211 14.93 3.81 7.03
C GLN A 211 16.17 3.51 7.89
N GLN A 212 16.14 2.35 8.55
CA GLN A 212 17.19 1.80 9.42
C GLN A 212 17.70 2.78 10.50
N PRO A 213 16.88 3.18 11.48
CA PRO A 213 17.37 3.94 12.63
C PRO A 213 18.25 3.04 13.52
N GLU A 214 19.56 3.32 13.61
CA GLU A 214 20.47 2.72 14.62
C GLU A 214 20.82 3.75 15.70
N LEU A 215 20.77 3.36 16.98
CA LEU A 215 21.11 4.22 18.13
C LEU A 215 22.42 3.81 18.79
N HIS A 216 23.38 4.73 18.88
CA HIS A 216 24.71 4.49 19.46
C HIS A 216 25.11 5.64 20.38
N GLY A 217 24.79 5.53 21.68
CA GLY A 217 24.98 6.64 22.62
C GLY A 217 24.16 7.87 22.20
N ASP A 218 24.77 9.04 22.15
CA ASP A 218 24.12 10.30 21.77
C ASP A 218 24.02 10.53 20.24
N TRP A 219 24.19 9.47 19.43
CA TRP A 219 24.03 9.50 17.97
C TRP A 219 22.94 8.57 17.45
N ILE A 220 22.13 9.08 16.52
CA ILE A 220 21.16 8.34 15.72
C ILE A 220 21.69 8.29 14.28
N PHE A 221 21.86 7.10 13.73
CA PHE A 221 22.22 6.89 12.31
C PHE A 221 20.99 6.41 11.54
N PHE A 222 20.82 6.89 10.32
CA PHE A 222 19.64 6.56 9.50
C PHE A 222 19.89 6.81 8.01
N ILE A 223 19.16 6.11 7.15
CA ILE A 223 19.13 6.38 5.71
C ILE A 223 17.85 7.15 5.39
N ALA A 224 17.97 8.29 4.73
CA ALA A 224 16.82 9.03 4.22
C ALA A 224 17.06 9.55 2.80
N ASP A 225 15.97 9.88 2.08
CA ASP A 225 16.05 10.50 0.76
C ASP A 225 16.39 12.00 0.87
N SER A 226 17.41 12.45 0.13
CA SER A 226 17.88 13.84 0.16
C SER A 226 17.04 14.73 -0.76
N THR A 227 16.25 15.63 -0.14
CA THR A 227 15.41 16.65 -0.81
C THR A 227 16.21 17.77 -1.49
N ALA A 228 17.54 17.82 -1.30
CA ALA A 228 18.37 18.97 -1.65
C ALA A 228 18.99 18.94 -3.06
N LEU A 229 18.73 17.93 -3.89
CA LEU A 229 19.46 17.68 -5.15
C LEU A 229 18.55 17.46 -6.37
N ASN A 230 18.77 18.28 -7.40
CA ASN A 230 17.98 18.30 -8.63
C ASN A 230 17.80 16.92 -9.31
N ALA A 231 16.55 16.61 -9.65
CA ALA A 231 16.11 15.61 -10.63
C ALA A 231 16.32 14.11 -10.33
N THR A 232 16.99 13.71 -9.25
CA THR A 232 16.93 12.33 -8.72
C THR A 232 17.09 12.31 -7.20
N THR A 233 16.12 11.73 -6.48
CA THR A 233 16.24 11.45 -5.05
C THR A 233 17.43 10.52 -4.79
N ALA A 234 18.37 10.98 -3.95
CA ALA A 234 19.55 10.24 -3.57
C ALA A 234 19.45 9.84 -2.09
N ARG A 235 19.53 8.54 -1.81
CA ARG A 235 19.57 8.01 -0.44
C ARG A 235 20.91 8.30 0.21
N VAL A 236 20.86 9.04 1.31
CA VAL A 236 22.03 9.45 2.08
C VAL A 236 21.96 8.80 3.46
N LEU A 237 23.08 8.25 3.91
CA LEU A 237 23.31 7.92 5.31
C LEU A 237 23.57 9.22 6.07
N TYR A 238 22.71 9.51 7.03
CA TYR A 238 22.82 10.62 7.96
C TYR A 238 23.26 10.15 9.34
N ALA A 239 23.82 11.07 10.12
CA ALA A 239 24.01 10.93 11.56
C ALA A 239 23.54 12.18 12.28
N ALA A 240 22.55 12.04 13.17
CA ALA A 240 22.04 13.09 14.04
C ALA A 240 22.67 12.96 15.44
N HIS A 241 23.16 14.07 15.99
CA HIS A 241 23.65 14.15 17.37
C HIS A 241 22.58 14.78 18.26
N ARG A 242 22.18 14.09 19.31
CA ARG A 242 21.28 14.61 20.34
C ARG A 242 22.06 15.15 21.54
N SER A 243 21.61 16.25 22.15
CA SER A 243 22.02 16.61 23.50
C SER A 243 20.86 17.27 24.25
N ALA A 244 20.75 16.99 25.56
CA ALA A 244 19.73 17.57 26.44
C ALA A 244 18.26 17.49 25.99
N GLY A 245 17.91 16.59 25.05
CA GLY A 245 16.57 16.43 24.50
C GLY A 245 16.31 17.11 23.15
N SER A 246 17.33 17.63 22.47
CA SER A 246 17.24 18.14 21.09
C SER A 246 18.30 17.52 20.18
N VAL A 247 18.00 17.38 18.89
CA VAL A 247 19.03 17.13 17.87
C VAL A 247 19.71 18.45 17.51
N ASP A 248 21.00 18.54 17.84
CA ASP A 248 21.79 19.78 17.76
C ASP A 248 22.61 19.86 16.47
N ALA A 249 22.79 18.73 15.78
CA ALA A 249 23.47 18.66 14.48
C ALA A 249 23.00 17.42 13.70
N VAL A 250 22.81 17.56 12.38
CA VAL A 250 22.62 16.44 11.45
C VAL A 250 23.71 16.51 10.38
N LEU A 251 24.38 15.38 10.13
CA LEU A 251 25.49 15.26 9.19
C LEU A 251 25.16 14.28 8.08
N ALA A 252 25.27 14.71 6.82
CA ALA A 252 25.27 13.80 5.67
C ALA A 252 26.64 13.09 5.59
N LEU A 253 26.67 11.78 5.80
CA LEU A 253 27.92 11.00 5.81
C LEU A 253 28.28 10.47 4.42
N SER A 254 27.29 10.09 3.61
CA SER A 254 27.48 9.47 2.29
C SER A 254 27.13 10.42 1.14
N GLU A 255 27.66 11.65 1.13
CA GLU A 255 27.34 12.66 0.10
C GLU A 255 27.47 12.11 -1.34
N PRO A 256 26.41 12.20 -2.18
CA PRO A 256 26.46 11.82 -3.59
C PRO A 256 27.26 12.88 -4.36
N LYS A 257 28.56 12.66 -4.51
CA LYS A 257 29.45 13.60 -5.22
C LYS A 257 28.97 13.76 -6.67
N ILE A 258 28.67 15.00 -7.06
CA ILE A 258 28.06 15.42 -8.34
C ILE A 258 28.77 14.86 -9.59
N THR A 259 30.03 14.39 -9.47
CA THR A 259 30.85 13.84 -10.56
C THR A 259 31.10 12.33 -10.48
N SER A 260 30.59 11.61 -9.47
CA SER A 260 30.72 10.15 -9.35
C SER A 260 29.38 9.44 -9.41
N THR A 261 29.31 8.37 -10.19
CA THR A 261 28.13 7.50 -10.29
C THR A 261 28.08 6.46 -9.15
N GLU A 262 28.42 6.87 -7.93
CA GLU A 262 28.41 6.08 -6.69
C GLU A 262 27.84 7.01 -5.61
N GLY A 263 26.75 6.62 -4.92
CA GLY A 263 26.05 7.55 -4.01
C GLY A 263 24.61 7.23 -3.62
N ILE A 264 24.19 5.95 -3.64
CA ILE A 264 22.93 5.50 -3.02
C ILE A 264 23.28 4.63 -1.81
N ALA A 265 23.02 5.13 -0.61
CA ALA A 265 23.07 4.32 0.61
C ALA A 265 21.91 3.31 0.61
N ARG A 266 22.21 2.05 0.94
CA ARG A 266 21.23 0.94 0.94
C ARG A 266 21.14 0.19 2.25
N SER A 267 22.27 0.00 2.89
CA SER A 267 22.40 -0.61 4.22
C SER A 267 23.61 -0.01 4.92
N HIS A 268 23.59 0.01 6.25
CA HIS A 268 24.76 0.40 7.06
C HIS A 268 24.92 -0.49 8.29
N ALA A 269 26.03 -0.29 8.99
CA ALA A 269 26.30 -0.84 10.32
C ALA A 269 27.36 0.02 11.03
N ILE A 270 27.15 0.30 12.31
CA ILE A 270 28.04 1.15 13.12
C ILE A 270 28.69 0.33 14.24
N VAL A 271 29.95 0.63 14.58
CA VAL A 271 30.56 0.17 15.85
C VAL A 271 31.22 1.32 16.58
N THR A 272 30.79 1.53 17.83
CA THR A 272 31.37 2.51 18.75
C THR A 272 32.56 1.91 19.48
N LYS A 273 33.65 2.69 19.63
CA LYS A 273 34.86 2.24 20.33
C LYS A 273 34.68 2.37 21.85
N ALA A 274 35.06 1.32 22.59
CA ALA A 274 34.77 1.24 24.03
C ALA A 274 35.35 2.43 24.82
N ASN A 275 34.47 3.17 25.53
CA ASN A 275 34.77 4.40 26.27
C ASN A 275 35.26 5.57 25.38
N SER A 276 34.74 5.71 24.16
CA SER A 276 35.10 6.83 23.28
C SER A 276 33.96 7.24 22.34
N ASP A 277 33.82 8.56 22.15
CA ASP A 277 32.93 9.21 21.17
C ASP A 277 33.49 9.11 19.73
N THR A 278 33.93 7.90 19.37
CA THR A 278 34.55 7.58 18.09
C THR A 278 33.95 6.31 17.53
N MET A 279 33.49 6.37 16.29
CA MET A 279 32.67 5.33 15.65
C MET A 279 33.22 4.98 14.27
N LEU A 280 33.32 3.69 13.97
CA LEU A 280 33.55 3.20 12.63
C LEU A 280 32.18 3.02 11.95
N VAL A 281 31.94 3.83 10.94
CA VAL A 281 30.74 3.84 10.10
C VAL A 281 31.03 3.00 8.86
N ILE A 282 30.18 2.04 8.54
CA ILE A 282 30.32 1.17 7.36
C ILE A 282 28.99 1.16 6.61
N TRP A 283 29.02 1.37 5.29
CA TRP A 283 27.80 1.43 4.49
C TRP A 283 27.94 0.78 3.11
N GLU A 284 26.85 0.16 2.64
CA GLU A 284 26.68 -0.28 1.27
C GLU A 284 26.36 0.93 0.38
N ALA A 285 27.31 1.27 -0.49
CA ALA A 285 27.11 2.24 -1.55
C ALA A 285 26.83 1.50 -2.88
N GLY A 286 25.67 1.77 -3.46
CA GLY A 286 25.35 1.37 -4.83
C GLY A 286 25.90 2.36 -5.86
N SER A 287 26.33 1.85 -7.02
CA SER A 287 26.54 2.69 -8.19
C SER A 287 25.21 3.04 -8.87
N THR A 288 25.07 4.28 -9.35
CA THR A 288 23.93 4.75 -10.17
C THR A 288 24.02 4.33 -11.64
N ASN A 289 25.15 3.75 -12.07
CA ASN A 289 25.35 3.27 -13.44
C ASN A 289 25.66 1.76 -13.52
N ASP A 290 26.08 1.12 -12.42
CA ASP A 290 26.28 -0.33 -12.33
C ASP A 290 25.60 -0.86 -11.05
N TYR A 291 24.29 -1.06 -11.11
CA TYR A 291 23.46 -1.33 -9.94
C TYR A 291 23.71 -2.67 -9.24
N ARG A 292 24.44 -3.59 -9.90
CA ARG A 292 24.94 -4.85 -9.33
C ARG A 292 26.16 -4.61 -8.45
N ARG A 293 26.97 -3.59 -8.78
CA ARG A 293 28.14 -3.21 -7.98
C ARG A 293 27.70 -2.60 -6.66
N ARG A 294 27.81 -3.42 -5.62
CA ARG A 294 27.68 -3.06 -4.20
C ARG A 294 29.07 -3.06 -3.60
N ASP A 295 29.58 -1.90 -3.22
CA ASP A 295 30.86 -1.84 -2.51
C ASP A 295 30.63 -1.32 -1.08
N LEU A 296 31.30 -1.92 -0.10
CA LEU A 296 31.25 -1.47 1.29
C LEU A 296 32.27 -0.33 1.49
N HIS A 297 31.75 0.87 1.72
CA HIS A 297 32.54 2.04 2.09
C HIS A 297 32.67 2.12 3.61
N CYS A 298 33.72 2.79 4.11
CA CYS A 298 33.89 3.04 5.53
C CYS A 298 34.40 4.45 5.82
N GLY A 299 34.13 4.92 7.03
CA GLY A 299 34.54 6.23 7.53
C GLY A 299 34.59 6.22 9.05
N VAL A 300 35.30 7.17 9.63
CA VAL A 300 35.34 7.34 11.10
C VAL A 300 34.67 8.66 11.46
N LEU A 301 33.66 8.59 12.34
CA LEU A 301 33.05 9.74 12.98
C LEU A 301 33.70 9.97 14.35
N SER A 302 33.95 11.24 14.69
CA SER A 302 34.30 11.62 16.05
C SER A 302 33.87 13.05 16.33
N ASN A 303 33.04 13.24 17.36
CA ASN A 303 32.26 14.47 17.53
C ASN A 303 31.57 14.81 16.17
N THR A 304 31.46 16.09 15.82
CA THR A 304 30.87 16.53 14.54
C THR A 304 31.80 16.39 13.31
N SER A 305 32.88 15.61 13.40
CA SER A 305 33.86 15.44 12.31
C SER A 305 33.82 14.03 11.74
N PHE A 306 33.37 13.89 10.48
CA PHE A 306 33.43 12.64 9.73
C PHE A 306 34.62 12.60 8.78
N LYS A 307 35.29 11.45 8.69
CA LYS A 307 36.39 11.20 7.74
C LYS A 307 36.12 9.92 6.95
N GLU A 308 35.71 10.08 5.70
CA GLU A 308 35.60 8.99 4.73
C GLU A 308 36.98 8.36 4.45
N PHE A 309 37.02 7.03 4.36
CA PHE A 309 38.16 6.24 3.92
C PHE A 309 37.83 5.49 2.63
N ALA A 310 38.86 4.83 2.05
CA ALA A 310 38.65 3.99 0.88
C ALA A 310 37.75 2.79 1.24
N LYS A 311 36.90 2.40 0.28
CA LYS A 311 36.10 1.16 0.35
C LYS A 311 36.94 -0.09 0.57
N LEU A 312 36.29 -1.15 1.03
CA LEU A 312 36.92 -2.47 1.19
C LEU A 312 37.63 -2.90 -0.12
N PRO A 313 38.72 -3.69 -0.02
CA PRO A 313 39.38 -4.28 -1.19
C PRO A 313 38.50 -5.26 -1.99
N GLU A 314 37.35 -5.65 -1.44
CA GLU A 314 36.41 -6.62 -2.02
C GLU A 314 35.13 -5.90 -2.49
N SER A 315 34.77 -6.13 -3.75
CA SER A 315 33.57 -5.59 -4.40
C SER A 315 32.42 -6.61 -4.39
N ASN A 316 31.21 -6.14 -4.68
CA ASN A 316 29.96 -6.92 -4.68
C ASN A 316 29.69 -7.56 -3.31
N CYS A 317 29.78 -6.70 -2.29
CA CYS A 317 29.60 -6.99 -0.87
C CYS A 317 28.43 -6.13 -0.34
N ARG A 318 27.53 -6.73 0.44
CA ARG A 318 26.25 -6.14 0.86
C ARG A 318 25.93 -6.47 2.32
N ASN A 319 24.93 -5.78 2.86
CA ASN A 319 24.39 -6.00 4.20
C ASN A 319 25.51 -6.12 5.26
N PRO A 320 26.25 -5.05 5.55
CA PRO A 320 27.29 -5.09 6.57
C PRO A 320 26.68 -5.34 7.95
N PHE A 321 27.46 -5.94 8.84
CA PHE A 321 27.21 -5.97 10.27
C PHE A 321 28.57 -5.90 10.97
N VAL A 322 28.71 -5.08 12.02
CA VAL A 322 30.01 -4.88 12.66
C VAL A 322 29.90 -4.90 14.18
N ILE A 323 30.81 -5.64 14.83
CA ILE A 323 30.86 -5.81 16.28
C ILE A 323 32.33 -5.68 16.74
N SER A 324 32.56 -5.22 17.98
CA SER A 324 33.91 -5.21 18.55
C SER A 324 34.26 -6.58 19.12
N ASP A 325 35.47 -7.07 18.83
CA ASP A 325 36.13 -8.05 19.68
C ASP A 325 36.57 -7.38 20.99
N GLN A 326 36.79 -8.17 22.04
CA GLN A 326 37.17 -7.66 23.38
C GLN A 326 38.63 -7.15 23.46
N ASN A 327 39.33 -7.04 22.31
CA ASN A 327 40.73 -6.65 22.17
C ASN A 327 40.88 -5.41 21.27
N ASP A 328 39.85 -4.54 21.25
CA ASP A 328 39.85 -3.24 20.57
C ASP A 328 39.95 -3.32 19.02
N THR A 329 39.61 -4.48 18.45
CA THR A 329 39.56 -4.79 17.01
C THR A 329 38.10 -5.00 16.56
N SER A 330 37.68 -4.40 15.45
CA SER A 330 36.32 -4.58 14.93
C SER A 330 36.24 -5.73 13.93
N LEU A 331 35.17 -6.53 14.04
CA LEU A 331 34.85 -7.65 13.15
C LEU A 331 33.68 -7.22 12.25
N LEU A 332 33.95 -7.05 10.95
CA LEU A 332 32.94 -6.76 9.93
C LEU A 332 32.52 -8.06 9.25
N PHE A 333 31.24 -8.38 9.34
CA PHE A 333 30.56 -9.44 8.61
C PHE A 333 29.81 -8.86 7.41
N TYR A 334 29.77 -9.59 6.30
CA TYR A 334 29.07 -9.18 5.08
C TYR A 334 28.74 -10.37 4.19
N VAL A 335 27.73 -10.19 3.34
CA VAL A 335 27.35 -11.15 2.29
C VAL A 335 27.97 -10.73 0.97
N ARG A 336 28.55 -11.67 0.24
CA ARG A 336 28.95 -11.51 -1.17
C ARG A 336 27.84 -11.96 -2.11
N ASP A 337 27.79 -11.41 -3.32
CA ASP A 337 26.77 -11.71 -4.33
C ASP A 337 26.67 -13.19 -4.75
N ASP A 338 27.69 -14.03 -4.46
CA ASP A 338 27.68 -15.48 -4.68
C ASP A 338 27.14 -16.29 -3.47
N GLY A 339 26.65 -15.61 -2.43
CA GLY A 339 26.08 -16.24 -1.24
C GLY A 339 27.11 -16.64 -0.17
N GLU A 340 28.37 -16.21 -0.29
CA GLU A 340 29.38 -16.38 0.77
C GLU A 340 29.17 -15.32 1.87
N VAL A 341 29.10 -15.76 3.14
CA VAL A 341 29.29 -14.88 4.31
C VAL A 341 30.78 -14.82 4.62
N ARG A 342 31.31 -13.60 4.75
CA ARG A 342 32.72 -13.36 5.10
C ARG A 342 32.84 -12.50 6.34
N MET A 343 33.97 -12.64 7.02
CA MET A 343 34.34 -11.83 8.19
C MET A 343 35.73 -11.21 7.97
N ASN A 344 35.82 -9.89 7.92
CA ASN A 344 37.07 -9.14 7.86
C ASN A 344 37.33 -8.43 9.19
N ARG A 345 38.60 -8.18 9.52
CA ARG A 345 38.99 -7.51 10.77
C ARG A 345 39.56 -6.12 10.49
N ALA A 346 39.11 -5.11 11.23
CA ALA A 346 39.63 -3.75 11.17
C ALA A 346 40.32 -3.36 12.48
N VAL A 347 41.56 -2.87 12.38
CA VAL A 347 42.18 -2.02 13.42
C VAL A 347 42.16 -0.59 12.90
N TRP A 348 41.61 0.33 13.68
CA TRP A 348 41.27 1.66 13.17
C TRP A 348 41.44 2.77 14.21
N THR A 349 41.55 3.98 13.68
CA THR A 349 41.83 5.24 14.38
C THR A 349 41.15 6.38 13.63
N LEU A 350 41.11 7.58 14.23
CA LEU A 350 40.66 8.82 13.57
C LEU A 350 41.32 9.06 12.21
N ASP A 351 42.56 8.59 12.01
CA ASP A 351 43.35 8.89 10.83
C ASP A 351 43.53 7.76 9.82
N ASN A 352 43.20 6.51 10.17
CA ASN A 352 43.40 5.32 9.32
C ASN A 352 42.49 4.15 9.73
N VAL A 353 42.03 3.37 8.74
CA VAL A 353 41.38 2.06 8.90
C VAL A 353 42.24 1.00 8.22
N GLU A 354 42.75 0.02 8.97
CA GLU A 354 43.59 -1.08 8.47
C GLU A 354 42.84 -2.41 8.50
N TRP A 355 42.59 -2.97 7.31
CA TRP A 355 41.94 -4.28 7.13
C TRP A 355 42.98 -5.41 7.19
N LEU A 356 42.87 -6.29 8.19
CA LEU A 356 43.83 -7.36 8.47
C LEU A 356 43.58 -8.64 7.64
N GLY A 357 42.48 -8.72 6.90
CA GLY A 357 42.15 -9.81 5.98
C GLY A 357 40.86 -10.55 6.34
N ALA A 358 40.17 -11.03 5.31
CA ALA A 358 38.85 -11.65 5.41
C ALA A 358 38.89 -13.18 5.44
N SER A 359 38.31 -13.78 6.48
CA SER A 359 37.97 -15.21 6.55
C SER A 359 36.68 -15.49 5.78
N GLN A 360 36.54 -16.68 5.21
CA GLN A 360 35.23 -17.26 4.87
C GLN A 360 34.55 -17.70 6.18
N VAL A 361 33.23 -17.49 6.29
CA VAL A 361 32.43 -18.02 7.41
C VAL A 361 31.67 -19.26 6.94
N PHE A 362 30.76 -19.11 5.97
CA PHE A 362 30.05 -20.20 5.28
C PHE A 362 29.55 -19.75 3.90
N ALA A 363 29.16 -20.70 3.03
CA ALA A 363 28.64 -20.41 1.69
C ALA A 363 27.59 -21.47 1.25
N PRO A 364 26.29 -21.28 1.57
CA PRO A 364 25.26 -22.30 1.40
C PRO A 364 24.54 -22.23 0.04
N GLY A 365 25.00 -21.35 -0.87
CA GLY A 365 24.48 -21.23 -2.24
C GLY A 365 23.05 -20.67 -2.34
N GLY A 366 22.67 -19.77 -1.43
CA GLY A 366 21.35 -19.12 -1.41
C GLY A 366 21.45 -17.59 -1.32
N ILE A 367 20.32 -16.90 -1.42
CA ILE A 367 20.26 -15.44 -1.25
C ILE A 367 20.14 -15.14 0.25
N LEU A 368 21.27 -14.85 0.88
CA LEU A 368 21.36 -14.57 2.31
C LEU A 368 21.01 -13.12 2.66
N ASP A 369 20.29 -12.92 3.75
CA ASP A 369 20.06 -11.60 4.35
C ASP A 369 21.26 -11.12 5.19
N GLN A 370 21.11 -10.02 5.94
CA GLN A 370 22.12 -9.44 6.81
C GLN A 370 22.59 -10.48 7.84
N PRO A 371 23.90 -10.71 7.97
CA PRO A 371 24.42 -11.61 8.98
C PRO A 371 24.42 -10.90 10.33
N LYS A 372 23.89 -11.52 11.37
CA LYS A 372 24.12 -11.09 12.77
C LYS A 372 25.20 -11.99 13.39
N ALA A 373 26.02 -11.45 14.28
CA ALA A 373 27.12 -12.19 14.89
C ALA A 373 27.36 -11.78 16.35
N SER A 374 27.61 -12.77 17.20
CA SER A 374 27.91 -12.58 18.63
C SER A 374 29.33 -13.07 18.96
N VAL A 375 29.98 -12.42 19.93
CA VAL A 375 31.38 -12.66 20.33
C VAL A 375 31.48 -12.90 21.84
N SER A 376 31.91 -14.10 22.24
CA SER A 376 32.06 -14.51 23.63
C SER A 376 33.46 -15.09 23.89
N GLY A 377 34.38 -14.23 24.33
CA GLY A 377 35.79 -14.57 24.54
C GLY A 377 36.51 -14.89 23.23
N ASP A 378 36.91 -16.16 23.07
CA ASP A 378 37.52 -16.68 21.83
C ASP A 378 36.46 -17.24 20.85
N THR A 379 35.20 -17.33 21.28
CA THR A 379 34.08 -17.90 20.51
C THR A 379 33.37 -16.83 19.70
N ILE A 380 33.00 -17.15 18.46
CA ILE A 380 32.11 -16.33 17.63
C ILE A 380 30.98 -17.21 17.11
N ILE A 381 29.74 -16.75 17.22
CA ILE A 381 28.57 -17.33 16.53
C ILE A 381 28.19 -16.38 15.40
N VAL A 382 27.92 -16.90 14.21
CA VAL A 382 27.44 -16.12 13.05
C VAL A 382 26.18 -16.77 12.51
N ALA A 383 25.15 -15.96 12.25
CA ALA A 383 23.85 -16.39 11.76
C ALA A 383 23.45 -15.59 10.51
N ALA A 384 22.90 -16.25 9.48
CA ALA A 384 22.32 -15.58 8.32
C ALA A 384 21.10 -16.36 7.77
N LEU A 385 20.02 -15.64 7.50
CA LEU A 385 18.79 -16.21 6.93
C LEU A 385 18.93 -16.39 5.41
N ASP A 386 18.74 -17.62 4.92
CA ASP A 386 18.56 -17.88 3.50
C ASP A 386 17.12 -17.63 3.09
N LEU A 387 16.88 -16.46 2.50
CA LEU A 387 15.55 -16.01 2.10
C LEU A 387 14.93 -16.89 1.00
N THR A 388 15.73 -17.65 0.26
CA THR A 388 15.21 -18.59 -0.75
C THR A 388 14.58 -19.83 -0.12
N LYS A 389 15.11 -20.28 1.03
CA LYS A 389 14.62 -21.48 1.74
C LYS A 389 13.73 -21.14 2.95
N GLY A 390 13.97 -20.02 3.62
CA GLY A 390 13.42 -19.74 4.95
C GLY A 390 14.15 -20.55 6.03
N ALA A 391 15.45 -20.77 5.83
CA ALA A 391 16.29 -21.57 6.72
C ALA A 391 17.44 -20.71 7.25
N LEU A 392 17.67 -20.77 8.57
CA LEU A 392 18.76 -20.08 9.21
C LEU A 392 20.05 -20.91 9.09
N HIS A 393 21.11 -20.33 8.55
CA HIS A 393 22.45 -20.92 8.54
C HIS A 393 23.25 -20.38 9.72
N LEU A 394 23.89 -21.28 10.47
CA LEU A 394 24.70 -20.94 11.64
C LEU A 394 26.11 -21.50 11.48
N ALA A 395 27.13 -20.73 11.90
CA ALA A 395 28.50 -21.21 12.03
C ALA A 395 29.15 -20.72 13.32
N GLN A 396 30.02 -21.57 13.88
CA GLN A 396 30.79 -21.31 15.08
C GLN A 396 32.29 -21.14 14.72
N SER A 397 32.97 -20.21 15.38
CA SER A 397 34.43 -20.22 15.53
C SER A 397 34.78 -20.36 17.00
N LEU A 398 35.90 -21.04 17.27
CA LEU A 398 36.49 -21.23 18.61
C LEU A 398 37.92 -20.63 18.70
N ASP A 399 38.33 -19.87 17.69
CA ASP A 399 39.69 -19.35 17.53
C ASP A 399 39.73 -17.87 17.08
N LYS A 400 38.77 -17.07 17.57
CA LYS A 400 38.56 -15.66 17.19
C LYS A 400 38.32 -15.45 15.69
N GLY A 401 37.64 -16.38 15.03
CA GLY A 401 37.29 -16.33 13.61
C GLY A 401 38.47 -16.60 12.66
N GLN A 402 39.50 -17.33 13.10
CA GLN A 402 40.55 -17.80 12.17
C GLN A 402 39.98 -18.91 11.28
N ASN A 403 39.21 -19.82 11.88
CA ASN A 403 38.44 -20.85 11.20
C ASN A 403 36.98 -20.81 11.69
N PHE A 404 36.05 -21.12 10.80
CA PHE A 404 34.64 -21.34 11.12
C PHE A 404 34.24 -22.80 10.82
N SER A 405 33.13 -23.26 11.40
CA SER A 405 32.53 -24.56 11.14
C SER A 405 31.02 -24.45 11.26
N ASP A 406 30.30 -25.03 10.30
CA ASP A 406 28.83 -25.05 10.30
C ASP A 406 28.31 -25.77 11.55
N ILE A 407 27.30 -25.19 12.20
CA ILE A 407 26.60 -25.76 13.37
C ILE A 407 25.10 -25.89 13.06
N SER A 408 24.39 -26.72 13.82
CA SER A 408 22.96 -26.97 13.57
C SER A 408 22.10 -25.80 14.04
N SER A 409 21.23 -25.31 13.16
CA SER A 409 20.13 -24.42 13.54
C SER A 409 19.17 -25.12 14.52
N PRO A 410 18.73 -24.45 15.60
CA PRO A 410 17.63 -24.93 16.44
C PRO A 410 16.24 -24.55 15.89
N ALA A 411 16.19 -23.59 14.96
CA ALA A 411 14.99 -23.11 14.28
C ALA A 411 14.52 -24.09 13.19
N ASN A 412 13.23 -24.08 12.90
CA ASN A 412 12.59 -24.87 11.85
C ASN A 412 12.87 -24.28 10.44
N GLU A 413 12.29 -24.92 9.42
CA GLU A 413 12.13 -24.28 8.10
C GLU A 413 10.93 -23.30 8.17
N GLU A 414 10.97 -22.23 7.37
CA GLU A 414 10.05 -21.07 7.38
C GLU A 414 10.34 -19.95 8.41
N VAL A 415 11.60 -19.75 8.79
CA VAL A 415 12.06 -18.51 9.44
C VAL A 415 11.88 -17.32 8.47
N VAL A 416 11.33 -16.20 8.96
CA VAL A 416 11.15 -14.95 8.18
C VAL A 416 11.96 -13.76 8.68
N ALA A 417 12.28 -13.71 9.97
CA ALA A 417 13.14 -12.73 10.61
C ALA A 417 13.87 -13.39 11.79
N PHE A 418 15.03 -12.87 12.19
CA PHE A 418 15.81 -13.38 13.31
C PHE A 418 16.74 -12.30 13.86
N ASP A 419 17.24 -12.52 15.08
CA ASP A 419 18.39 -11.81 15.61
C ASP A 419 19.20 -12.67 16.61
N LEU A 420 20.49 -12.34 16.78
CA LEU A 420 21.49 -13.08 17.56
C LEU A 420 22.28 -12.10 18.44
N GLU A 421 22.08 -12.18 19.76
CA GLU A 421 22.69 -11.30 20.75
C GLU A 421 23.20 -12.12 21.96
N GLY A 422 24.45 -11.88 22.36
CA GLY A 422 25.12 -12.62 23.43
C GLY A 422 25.08 -14.14 23.23
N ASN A 423 24.48 -14.86 24.17
CA ASN A 423 24.30 -16.32 24.11
C ASN A 423 22.95 -16.75 23.49
N TYR A 424 22.20 -15.82 22.90
CA TYR A 424 20.80 -16.01 22.56
C TYR A 424 20.48 -15.75 21.09
N LEU A 425 19.62 -16.59 20.53
CA LEU A 425 19.06 -16.49 19.18
C LEU A 425 17.55 -16.39 19.29
N THR A 426 16.92 -15.39 18.68
CA THR A 426 15.45 -15.33 18.53
C THR A 426 15.08 -15.36 17.05
N VAL A 427 14.04 -16.11 16.70
CA VAL A 427 13.52 -16.23 15.33
C VAL A 427 12.01 -15.96 15.31
N ALA A 428 11.53 -15.37 14.22
CA ALA A 428 10.13 -15.42 13.82
C ALA A 428 9.94 -16.53 12.78
N GLU A 429 9.07 -17.50 13.11
CA GLU A 429 8.64 -18.58 12.23
C GLU A 429 7.16 -18.43 11.87
N ILE A 430 6.76 -18.93 10.70
CA ILE A 430 5.34 -19.06 10.34
C ILE A 430 4.73 -20.18 11.18
N ASP A 431 3.55 -19.95 11.78
CA ASP A 431 2.80 -20.98 12.49
C ASP A 431 1.92 -21.78 11.51
N PRO A 432 2.21 -23.07 11.25
CA PRO A 432 1.45 -23.86 10.28
C PRO A 432 -0.01 -24.12 10.68
N ALA A 433 -0.38 -23.86 11.94
CA ALA A 433 -1.74 -24.03 12.43
C ALA A 433 -2.61 -22.77 12.27
N SER A 434 -2.03 -21.61 11.93
CA SER A 434 -2.75 -20.33 11.84
C SER A 434 -2.41 -19.49 10.61
N GLY A 435 -1.19 -19.58 10.07
CA GLY A 435 -0.69 -18.69 9.00
C GLY A 435 -0.27 -17.29 9.48
N GLY A 436 -0.31 -17.05 10.79
CA GLY A 436 0.41 -15.95 11.44
C GLY A 436 1.84 -16.36 11.83
N PHE A 437 2.45 -15.59 12.71
CA PHE A 437 3.86 -15.73 13.10
C PHE A 437 4.01 -15.97 14.60
N ARG A 438 5.06 -16.70 14.98
CA ARG A 438 5.46 -16.96 16.37
C ARG A 438 6.92 -16.60 16.58
N LEU A 439 7.22 -16.04 17.74
CA LEU A 439 8.59 -15.84 18.20
C LEU A 439 9.05 -17.07 19.00
N HIS A 440 10.27 -17.52 18.72
CA HIS A 440 10.94 -18.62 19.40
C HIS A 440 12.34 -18.16 19.81
N SER A 441 12.75 -18.42 21.05
CA SER A 441 14.06 -18.03 21.56
C SER A 441 14.87 -19.25 22.02
N PHE A 442 16.18 -19.20 21.79
CA PHE A 442 17.10 -20.28 22.09
C PHE A 442 18.33 -19.73 22.82
N GLU A 443 18.77 -20.41 23.87
CA GLU A 443 20.01 -20.08 24.58
C GLU A 443 21.09 -21.13 24.28
N THR A 444 22.36 -20.74 24.21
CA THR A 444 23.50 -21.65 24.15
C THR A 444 24.55 -21.33 25.21
N LEU A 445 25.09 -22.37 25.86
CA LEU A 445 26.16 -22.28 26.84
C LEU A 445 27.50 -22.86 26.33
N ASP A 446 27.54 -23.32 25.08
CA ASP A 446 28.72 -23.92 24.44
C ASP A 446 29.08 -23.27 23.08
N GLY A 447 28.44 -22.14 22.76
CA GLY A 447 28.70 -21.35 21.55
C GLY A 447 27.95 -21.85 20.31
N GLY A 448 26.82 -22.53 20.49
CA GLY A 448 25.95 -23.02 19.42
C GLY A 448 26.22 -24.46 18.99
N SER A 449 27.10 -25.18 19.69
CA SER A 449 27.25 -26.63 19.55
C SER A 449 26.03 -27.39 20.09
N SER A 450 25.31 -26.81 21.06
CA SER A 450 23.97 -27.18 21.46
C SER A 450 23.15 -25.96 21.90
N TRP A 451 21.84 -26.07 21.77
CA TRP A 451 20.87 -25.02 22.09
C TRP A 451 19.83 -25.58 23.08
N THR A 452 19.60 -24.89 24.18
CA THR A 452 18.43 -25.08 25.02
C THR A 452 17.26 -24.29 24.42
N ASN A 453 16.29 -25.03 23.90
CA ASN A 453 15.01 -24.52 23.41
C ASN A 453 14.05 -24.37 24.60
N ASP A 454 13.52 -23.17 24.82
CA ASP A 454 12.32 -22.98 25.63
C ASP A 454 11.44 -21.85 25.07
N PHE A 455 10.14 -21.98 25.35
CA PHE A 455 9.02 -21.13 24.97
C PHE A 455 8.84 -20.71 23.50
N ILE A 456 7.72 -21.20 22.96
CA ILE A 456 6.97 -20.54 21.89
C ILE A 456 6.27 -19.33 22.51
N HIS A 457 6.41 -18.13 21.94
CA HIS A 457 5.58 -17.00 22.35
C HIS A 457 4.09 -17.37 22.15
N PRO A 458 3.24 -17.30 23.19
CA PRO A 458 1.92 -17.94 23.17
C PRO A 458 0.93 -17.21 22.25
N ASP A 459 1.13 -15.91 22.03
CA ASP A 459 0.38 -15.12 21.07
C ASP A 459 0.93 -15.30 19.65
N VAL A 460 0.03 -15.56 18.70
CA VAL A 460 0.30 -15.53 17.26
C VAL A 460 0.13 -14.09 16.76
N PHE A 461 1.15 -13.58 16.05
CA PHE A 461 1.16 -12.25 15.45
C PHE A 461 0.72 -12.28 13.99
N GLU A 462 0.12 -11.20 13.48
CA GLU A 462 -0.42 -11.14 12.10
C GLU A 462 0.68 -10.94 11.04
N VAL A 463 1.71 -10.18 11.41
CA VAL A 463 2.98 -9.97 10.68
C VAL A 463 4.09 -9.96 11.70
N ILE A 464 5.30 -10.36 11.32
CA ILE A 464 6.51 -9.85 11.94
C ILE A 464 7.39 -9.21 10.86
N GLY A 465 7.79 -7.97 11.09
CA GLY A 465 8.72 -7.21 10.26
C GLY A 465 10.16 -7.37 10.77
N SER A 466 10.81 -6.27 11.14
CA SER A 466 12.09 -6.33 11.86
C SER A 466 11.93 -6.82 13.30
N ILE A 467 13.01 -7.44 13.81
CA ILE A 467 13.23 -7.83 15.21
C ILE A 467 14.63 -7.36 15.59
N ASP A 468 14.82 -6.88 16.82
CA ASP A 468 16.13 -6.58 17.39
C ASP A 468 16.19 -7.01 18.87
N LEU A 469 17.37 -7.40 19.36
CA LEU A 469 17.60 -7.94 20.70
C LEU A 469 18.70 -7.17 21.46
N LEU A 470 18.58 -7.12 22.78
CA LEU A 470 19.62 -6.54 23.64
C LEU A 470 19.78 -7.34 24.95
N SER A 471 21.01 -7.75 25.27
CA SER A 471 21.27 -8.60 26.44
C SER A 471 21.23 -7.84 27.77
N ILE A 472 20.63 -8.48 28.79
CA ILE A 472 20.46 -7.89 30.13
C ILE A 472 21.69 -8.22 30.98
N ALA A 473 22.24 -7.20 31.65
CA ALA A 473 23.40 -7.33 32.54
C ALA A 473 23.11 -8.23 33.76
N GLY A 474 23.48 -9.50 33.64
CA GLY A 474 23.24 -10.54 34.66
C GLY A 474 22.49 -11.78 34.13
N GLY A 475 22.01 -11.74 32.89
CA GLY A 475 21.20 -12.77 32.24
C GLY A 475 19.85 -12.20 31.79
N GLY A 476 19.38 -12.64 30.62
CA GLY A 476 18.12 -12.19 30.03
C GLY A 476 18.26 -11.36 28.76
N LEU A 477 17.12 -11.00 28.20
CA LEU A 477 16.97 -10.24 26.96
C LEU A 477 15.86 -9.19 27.08
N HIS A 478 16.09 -8.05 26.43
CA HIS A 478 15.03 -7.25 25.82
C HIS A 478 14.86 -7.68 24.35
N ALA A 479 13.63 -7.65 23.84
CA ALA A 479 13.33 -7.89 22.44
C ALA A 479 12.29 -6.87 21.96
N VAL A 480 12.58 -6.20 20.84
CA VAL A 480 11.63 -5.31 20.16
C VAL A 480 11.32 -5.86 18.79
N PHE A 481 10.07 -5.74 18.34
CA PHE A 481 9.65 -6.21 17.03
C PHE A 481 8.48 -5.41 16.45
N GLU A 482 8.44 -5.36 15.13
CA GLU A 482 7.35 -4.79 14.33
C GLU A 482 6.28 -5.86 14.08
N SER A 483 5.00 -5.56 14.37
CA SER A 483 3.86 -6.40 13.97
C SER A 483 2.74 -5.54 13.38
N ALA A 484 2.49 -5.70 12.08
CA ALA A 484 1.41 -5.06 11.31
C ALA A 484 1.41 -3.51 11.29
N GLY A 485 2.50 -2.88 11.75
CA GLY A 485 2.63 -1.42 11.91
C GLY A 485 2.69 -0.97 13.37
N ASP A 486 2.51 -1.89 14.34
CA ASP A 486 2.73 -1.62 15.77
C ASP A 486 4.17 -2.00 16.15
N ILE A 487 4.76 -1.25 17.10
CA ILE A 487 6.04 -1.59 17.75
C ILE A 487 5.77 -2.21 19.11
N LEU A 488 6.28 -3.42 19.34
CA LEU A 488 6.09 -4.14 20.59
C LEU A 488 7.44 -4.42 21.26
N LEU A 489 7.54 -4.08 22.55
CA LEU A 489 8.67 -4.39 23.42
C LEU A 489 8.28 -5.49 24.41
N THR A 490 9.10 -6.52 24.52
CA THR A 490 9.00 -7.55 25.56
C THR A 490 10.38 -7.84 26.17
N SER A 491 10.42 -8.56 27.28
CA SER A 491 11.65 -8.87 28.00
C SER A 491 11.55 -10.19 28.76
N SER A 492 12.65 -10.93 28.83
CA SER A 492 12.82 -12.06 29.75
C SER A 492 13.98 -11.76 30.71
N PRO A 493 13.74 -11.55 32.01
CA PRO A 493 14.75 -11.11 32.99
C PRO A 493 15.56 -12.29 33.58
N GLY A 494 15.83 -13.34 32.80
CA GLY A 494 16.42 -14.59 33.27
C GLY A 494 16.92 -15.49 32.13
N ALA A 495 16.59 -16.78 32.16
CA ALA A 495 16.67 -17.61 30.95
C ALA A 495 15.57 -17.16 29.96
N VAL A 496 15.60 -17.65 28.71
CA VAL A 496 14.56 -17.32 27.70
C VAL A 496 13.21 -18.06 27.92
N ASP A 497 13.00 -18.61 29.12
CA ASP A 497 11.83 -19.40 29.53
C ASP A 497 10.64 -18.56 30.05
N SER A 498 10.83 -17.25 30.27
CA SER A 498 9.89 -16.42 31.04
C SER A 498 9.76 -14.98 30.52
N TRP A 499 9.33 -14.87 29.27
CA TRP A 499 8.97 -13.59 28.64
C TRP A 499 7.76 -12.90 29.29
N SER A 500 7.80 -11.57 29.36
CA SER A 500 6.65 -10.73 29.66
C SER A 500 5.61 -10.75 28.53
N THR A 501 4.35 -10.39 28.83
CA THR A 501 3.41 -9.96 27.78
C THR A 501 3.97 -8.74 27.05
N PRO A 502 4.01 -8.71 25.71
CA PRO A 502 4.52 -7.57 24.96
C PRO A 502 3.75 -6.28 25.28
N SER A 503 4.48 -5.21 25.52
CA SER A 503 3.97 -3.85 25.68
C SER A 503 4.06 -3.12 24.33
N ILE A 504 2.96 -2.54 23.89
CA ILE A 504 2.90 -1.72 22.68
C ILE A 504 3.56 -0.36 23.00
N LEU A 505 4.57 0.02 22.23
CA LEU A 505 5.24 1.33 22.32
C LEU A 505 4.65 2.34 21.34
N ALA A 506 4.28 1.88 20.13
CA ALA A 506 3.66 2.68 19.07
C ALA A 506 2.62 1.84 18.32
N GLN A 507 1.63 2.51 17.73
CA GLN A 507 0.52 1.89 17.00
C GLN A 507 0.36 2.49 15.61
N GLU A 508 0.15 1.62 14.63
CA GLU A 508 0.07 1.93 13.21
C GLU A 508 1.32 2.66 12.64
N PHE A 509 1.55 2.50 11.33
CA PHE A 509 2.60 3.14 10.54
C PHE A 509 4.04 3.16 11.13
N SER A 510 4.35 2.29 12.08
CA SER A 510 5.63 2.27 12.79
C SER A 510 6.43 1.02 12.40
N TYR A 511 7.70 1.21 12.01
CA TYR A 511 8.51 0.21 11.33
C TYR A 511 9.96 0.21 11.79
N GLN A 512 10.66 -0.91 11.57
CA GLN A 512 12.12 -1.03 11.75
C GLN A 512 12.66 -0.58 13.13
N PRO A 513 12.17 -1.16 14.25
CA PRO A 513 12.68 -0.81 15.58
C PRO A 513 14.09 -1.36 15.85
N TYR A 514 14.82 -0.67 16.73
CA TYR A 514 16.19 -0.97 17.16
C TYR A 514 16.36 -0.69 18.67
N LEU A 515 17.14 -1.52 19.38
CA LEU A 515 17.37 -1.43 20.83
C LEU A 515 18.77 -0.91 21.19
N ALA A 516 18.86 -0.07 22.22
CA ALA A 516 20.15 0.34 22.80
C ALA A 516 20.08 0.59 24.31
N PHE A 517 21.26 0.62 24.94
CA PHE A 517 21.45 1.25 26.24
C PHE A 517 22.20 2.58 26.07
N ASN A 518 21.60 3.69 26.50
CA ASN A 518 22.34 4.96 26.69
C ASN A 518 22.43 5.29 28.17
N ALA A 519 23.61 5.67 28.65
CA ALA A 519 23.93 5.93 30.07
C ALA A 519 23.55 4.84 31.11
N GLY A 520 23.02 3.68 30.68
CA GLY A 520 22.47 2.62 31.52
C GLY A 520 20.93 2.56 31.56
N GLU A 521 20.24 3.42 30.80
CA GLU A 521 18.80 3.39 30.56
C GLU A 521 18.50 2.70 29.22
N LEU A 522 17.36 2.00 29.13
CA LEU A 522 16.94 1.25 27.95
C LEU A 522 16.20 2.18 26.99
N GLU A 523 16.66 2.23 25.75
CA GLU A 523 16.08 3.07 24.71
C GLU A 523 15.72 2.26 23.47
N VAL A 524 14.64 2.68 22.80
CA VAL A 524 14.18 2.12 21.52
C VAL A 524 14.02 3.26 20.53
N VAL A 525 14.50 3.07 19.29
CA VAL A 525 14.17 3.94 18.16
C VAL A 525 13.48 3.16 17.05
N TRP A 526 12.62 3.83 16.27
CA TRP A 526 11.95 3.27 15.09
C TRP A 526 11.58 4.38 14.10
N SER A 527 11.22 4.03 12.87
CA SER A 527 10.68 4.98 11.89
C SER A 527 9.15 5.02 11.96
N SER A 528 8.54 6.20 11.96
CA SER A 528 7.13 6.37 11.57
C SER A 528 7.02 6.50 10.05
N ARG A 529 5.80 6.39 9.51
CA ARG A 529 5.47 6.75 8.13
C ARG A 529 4.27 7.70 8.09
N GLY A 530 4.56 8.97 7.84
CA GLY A 530 3.57 10.03 7.90
C GLY A 530 3.01 10.31 9.30
N ASP A 531 2.13 11.31 9.37
CA ASP A 531 1.64 11.89 10.63
C ASP A 531 0.11 12.13 10.66
N GLU A 532 -0.39 12.68 11.76
CA GLU A 532 -1.81 13.03 11.99
C GLU A 532 -2.16 14.50 11.67
N ASP A 533 -1.39 15.23 10.84
CA ASP A 533 -1.69 16.63 10.49
C ASP A 533 -1.89 16.86 8.97
N THR A 534 -3.14 16.84 8.53
CA THR A 534 -3.51 17.14 7.13
C THR A 534 -3.76 18.64 6.89
N ASP A 535 -3.51 19.51 7.87
CA ASP A 535 -3.67 20.96 7.78
C ASP A 535 -2.49 21.63 7.06
N TYR A 536 -2.58 22.96 6.94
CA TYR A 536 -1.62 23.77 6.21
C TYR A 536 -0.48 24.30 7.09
N ASP A 537 0.68 23.64 7.08
CA ASP A 537 1.92 24.23 7.60
C ASP A 537 2.73 24.93 6.48
N PRO A 538 2.98 26.26 6.55
CA PRO A 538 3.75 26.99 5.54
C PRO A 538 5.25 26.66 5.48
N GLU A 539 5.80 25.88 6.42
CA GLU A 539 7.18 25.37 6.40
C GLU A 539 7.30 24.03 5.64
N GLU A 540 6.17 23.35 5.38
CA GLU A 540 6.11 22.05 4.68
C GLU A 540 5.25 22.10 3.41
N ASP A 541 3.99 22.52 3.55
CA ASP A 541 3.05 22.83 2.48
C ASP A 541 3.37 24.23 1.91
N TRP A 542 4.14 24.28 0.83
CA TRP A 542 4.56 25.54 0.23
C TRP A 542 3.49 26.11 -0.75
N ARG A 543 3.56 27.42 -1.05
CA ARG A 543 2.60 28.11 -1.94
C ARG A 543 3.14 28.34 -3.34
N ASP A 544 2.36 27.97 -4.35
CA ASP A 544 2.66 28.22 -5.77
C ASP A 544 2.96 29.70 -6.06
N ILE A 545 3.73 29.95 -7.13
CA ILE A 545 4.07 31.30 -7.60
C ILE A 545 2.84 32.15 -7.98
N ASN A 546 1.68 31.54 -8.22
CA ASN A 546 0.40 32.21 -8.44
C ASN A 546 -0.47 32.33 -7.17
N GLY A 547 -0.01 31.82 -6.02
CA GLY A 547 -0.68 31.92 -4.73
C GLY A 547 -1.69 30.81 -4.41
N PHE A 548 -1.82 29.78 -5.25
CA PHE A 548 -2.50 28.55 -4.85
C PHE A 548 -1.65 27.83 -3.79
N SER A 549 -2.31 27.34 -2.73
CA SER A 549 -1.67 26.59 -1.65
C SER A 549 -2.14 25.14 -1.72
N GLN A 550 -1.26 24.20 -1.36
CA GLN A 550 -1.52 22.77 -1.28
C GLN A 550 -2.90 22.38 -0.68
N PRO A 551 -3.38 22.90 0.48
CA PRO A 551 -4.70 22.58 1.05
C PRO A 551 -5.90 23.08 0.22
N ALA A 552 -5.69 23.89 -0.82
CA ALA A 552 -6.76 24.63 -1.47
C ALA A 552 -7.64 23.78 -2.40
N HIS A 553 -7.23 22.56 -2.76
CA HIS A 553 -8.10 21.62 -3.45
C HIS A 553 -8.95 20.85 -2.44
N GLY A 554 -8.35 20.06 -1.56
CA GLY A 554 -9.05 19.27 -0.53
C GLY A 554 -9.97 20.08 0.39
N SER A 555 -9.62 21.31 0.74
CA SER A 555 -10.52 22.19 1.50
C SER A 555 -11.78 22.58 0.70
N ARG A 556 -11.67 22.79 -0.62
CA ARG A 556 -12.83 23.15 -1.47
C ARG A 556 -13.71 21.94 -1.75
N THR A 557 -13.11 20.79 -1.97
CA THR A 557 -13.82 19.54 -2.28
C THR A 557 -14.58 19.07 -1.04
N ALA A 558 -13.92 18.99 0.12
CA ALA A 558 -14.57 18.64 1.38
C ALA A 558 -15.68 19.62 1.77
N ALA A 559 -15.53 20.93 1.51
CA ALA A 559 -16.58 21.91 1.81
C ALA A 559 -17.88 21.64 1.02
N LEU A 560 -17.78 21.26 -0.25
CA LEU A 560 -18.95 20.96 -1.09
C LEU A 560 -19.74 19.76 -0.58
N ALA A 561 -19.08 18.78 0.04
CA ALA A 561 -19.74 17.70 0.74
C ALA A 561 -20.22 18.12 2.14
N VAL A 562 -19.32 18.45 3.07
CA VAL A 562 -19.64 18.54 4.51
C VAL A 562 -19.62 19.96 5.10
N GLY A 563 -19.14 20.98 4.38
CA GLY A 563 -18.94 22.33 4.91
C GLY A 563 -20.24 23.00 5.37
N TYR A 564 -20.22 23.70 6.50
CA TYR A 564 -21.38 24.39 7.05
C TYR A 564 -21.04 25.74 7.69
N GLN A 565 -21.51 26.82 7.04
CA GLN A 565 -21.58 28.16 7.59
C GLN A 565 -22.97 28.73 7.28
N GLY A 566 -23.95 28.39 8.14
CA GLY A 566 -25.37 28.64 7.89
C GLY A 566 -25.70 30.08 7.48
N ARG A 567 -26.51 30.23 6.41
CA ARG A 567 -26.83 31.48 5.71
C ARG A 567 -25.71 32.10 4.86
N SER A 568 -24.60 31.40 4.67
CA SER A 568 -23.52 31.79 3.74
C SER A 568 -23.09 30.65 2.82
N TYR A 569 -22.90 29.46 3.39
CA TYR A 569 -22.43 28.27 2.67
C TYR A 569 -22.96 27.00 3.33
N ILE A 570 -23.49 26.09 2.54
CA ILE A 570 -23.97 24.78 2.97
C ILE A 570 -23.51 23.76 1.91
N GLY A 571 -22.75 22.75 2.33
CA GLY A 571 -22.44 21.55 1.55
C GLY A 571 -23.63 20.58 1.52
N ALA A 572 -23.52 19.53 0.72
CA ALA A 572 -24.60 18.57 0.49
C ALA A 572 -24.98 17.68 1.69
N SER A 573 -24.04 17.39 2.59
CA SER A 573 -24.20 16.52 3.76
C SER A 573 -23.49 17.12 5.01
N PRO A 574 -23.96 18.27 5.52
CA PRO A 574 -23.29 19.01 6.60
C PRO A 574 -23.39 18.35 7.98
N GLY A 575 -24.00 17.18 8.09
CA GLY A 575 -24.09 16.34 9.29
C GLY A 575 -23.28 15.04 9.21
N ALA A 576 -22.56 14.79 8.11
CA ALA A 576 -21.66 13.63 7.98
C ALA A 576 -20.36 13.81 8.78
N GLU A 577 -19.72 12.68 9.06
CA GLU A 577 -18.42 12.58 9.71
C GLU A 577 -17.33 12.52 8.62
N LEU A 578 -16.40 13.46 8.66
CA LEU A 578 -15.29 13.60 7.71
C LEU A 578 -14.10 12.76 8.16
N TYR A 579 -13.46 12.06 7.23
CA TYR A 579 -12.10 11.52 7.39
C TYR A 579 -11.23 12.11 6.28
N VAL A 580 -9.96 12.42 6.56
CA VAL A 580 -9.04 12.99 5.55
C VAL A 580 -7.79 12.12 5.42
N ALA A 581 -7.36 11.85 4.20
CA ALA A 581 -6.10 11.20 3.87
C ALA A 581 -5.40 12.07 2.81
N LYS A 582 -4.36 12.79 3.22
CA LYS A 582 -3.57 13.68 2.36
C LYS A 582 -2.66 12.80 1.50
N THR A 583 -2.92 12.77 0.20
CA THR A 583 -2.42 11.74 -0.75
C THR A 583 -2.04 12.28 -2.14
N GLU A 584 -2.16 13.59 -2.39
CA GLU A 584 -1.59 14.30 -3.57
C GLU A 584 -0.71 15.46 -3.10
N LYS A 585 0.52 15.52 -3.60
CA LYS A 585 1.46 16.60 -3.34
C LYS A 585 1.38 17.58 -4.51
N HIS A 586 0.33 18.40 -4.53
CA HIS A 586 -0.02 19.33 -5.62
C HIS A 586 1.16 19.94 -6.41
N VAL A 587 2.24 20.35 -5.72
CA VAL A 587 3.36 21.11 -6.28
C VAL A 587 4.70 20.81 -5.55
N ASN A 588 5.85 20.86 -6.24
CA ASN A 588 7.21 20.56 -5.70
C ASN A 588 8.07 21.78 -5.32
N LEU A 589 9.10 21.58 -4.47
CA LEU A 589 10.03 22.59 -3.90
C LEU A 589 10.61 23.67 -4.85
N TYR A 590 10.49 23.53 -6.18
CA TYR A 590 10.98 24.48 -7.18
C TYR A 590 9.90 25.30 -7.90
N GLY A 591 8.62 25.23 -7.52
CA GLY A 591 7.57 26.04 -8.16
C GLY A 591 6.81 25.33 -9.29
N SER A 592 6.80 24.00 -9.35
CA SER A 592 6.18 23.22 -10.44
C SER A 592 5.10 22.29 -9.90
N THR A 593 4.07 21.99 -10.71
CA THR A 593 3.11 20.91 -10.40
C THR A 593 3.82 19.58 -10.15
N TYR A 594 3.27 18.81 -9.23
CA TYR A 594 3.70 17.46 -8.89
C TYR A 594 2.44 16.60 -8.85
N GLU A 595 2.50 15.55 -9.64
CA GLU A 595 1.53 14.49 -9.79
C GLU A 595 2.34 13.35 -10.41
N MET A 596 2.30 12.18 -9.80
CA MET A 596 3.28 11.12 -9.98
C MET A 596 2.69 9.76 -9.64
N ARG A 597 3.29 8.76 -10.28
CA ARG A 597 3.37 7.34 -9.91
C ARG A 597 3.40 7.00 -8.40
N VAL A 598 3.75 7.91 -7.49
CA VAL A 598 3.74 7.68 -6.03
C VAL A 598 2.40 8.02 -5.38
N GLU A 599 1.55 8.79 -6.04
CA GLU A 599 0.26 9.17 -5.49
C GLU A 599 -0.78 8.08 -5.70
N GLU A 600 -0.68 7.22 -6.73
CA GLU A 600 -1.36 5.92 -6.71
C GLU A 600 -0.95 5.08 -5.47
N ASP A 601 0.33 5.06 -5.11
CA ASP A 601 0.83 4.31 -3.97
C ASP A 601 0.25 4.85 -2.64
N MET A 602 0.28 6.17 -2.45
CA MET A 602 -0.27 6.88 -1.29
C MET A 602 -1.81 6.80 -1.25
N TRP A 603 -2.48 6.91 -2.39
CA TRP A 603 -3.94 6.78 -2.54
C TRP A 603 -4.42 5.37 -2.16
N ILE A 604 -3.66 4.33 -2.50
CA ILE A 604 -3.97 2.95 -2.11
C ILE A 604 -3.80 2.76 -0.60
N GLU A 605 -2.73 3.29 0.00
CA GLU A 605 -2.52 3.19 1.45
C GLU A 605 -3.55 4.03 2.24
N GLY A 606 -3.90 5.22 1.76
CA GLY A 606 -5.00 6.04 2.26
C GLY A 606 -6.37 5.37 2.11
N LEU A 607 -6.67 4.75 0.96
CA LEU A 607 -7.90 3.98 0.78
C LEU A 607 -7.98 2.77 1.72
N GLU A 608 -6.87 2.05 1.92
CA GLU A 608 -6.82 0.97 2.92
C GLU A 608 -7.05 1.53 4.33
N TRP A 609 -6.48 2.68 4.69
CA TRP A 609 -6.68 3.34 5.99
C TRP A 609 -8.12 3.82 6.20
N LEU A 610 -8.78 4.37 5.19
CA LEU A 610 -10.20 4.73 5.21
C LEU A 610 -11.09 3.46 5.38
N GLU A 611 -10.75 2.34 4.72
CA GLU A 611 -11.48 1.07 4.86
C GLU A 611 -11.35 0.45 6.25
N ARG A 612 -10.15 0.54 6.86
CA ARG A 612 -9.85 0.14 8.24
C ARG A 612 -10.58 1.00 9.26
N ASN A 613 -10.62 2.32 9.07
CA ASN A 613 -11.39 3.24 9.91
C ASN A 613 -12.91 3.03 9.82
N GLY A 614 -13.37 2.25 8.84
CA GLY A 614 -14.78 1.92 8.67
C GLY A 614 -15.55 3.10 8.07
N VAL A 615 -14.93 3.76 7.09
CA VAL A 615 -15.58 4.72 6.18
C VAL A 615 -16.59 4.00 5.29
N ASP A 616 -17.64 4.73 4.89
CA ASP A 616 -18.75 4.21 4.08
C ASP A 616 -18.65 4.67 2.63
N ILE A 617 -18.31 5.95 2.44
CA ILE A 617 -18.15 6.62 1.15
C ILE A 617 -16.74 7.20 1.13
N VAL A 618 -15.94 6.91 0.11
CA VAL A 618 -14.65 7.58 -0.08
C VAL A 618 -14.79 8.52 -1.25
N ASN A 619 -14.79 9.83 -0.95
CA ASN A 619 -14.44 10.89 -1.88
C ASN A 619 -12.95 10.79 -2.22
N SER A 620 -12.60 10.90 -3.49
CA SER A 620 -11.27 11.31 -3.88
C SER A 620 -11.31 12.32 -4.99
N SER A 621 -10.75 13.49 -4.77
CA SER A 621 -10.60 14.45 -5.87
C SER A 621 -9.24 14.25 -6.54
N LEU A 622 -8.88 12.99 -6.87
CA LEU A 622 -7.64 12.55 -7.53
C LEU A 622 -7.92 11.52 -8.64
N ALA A 623 -7.07 11.39 -9.67
CA ALA A 623 -6.96 10.21 -10.56
C ALA A 623 -5.79 10.43 -11.55
N TYR A 624 -5.52 9.47 -12.44
CA TYR A 624 -4.18 9.12 -12.93
C TYR A 624 -4.25 8.61 -14.40
N GLY A 625 -3.63 9.28 -15.41
CA GLY A 625 -4.05 9.16 -16.83
C GLY A 625 -3.09 9.43 -18.04
N ASP A 626 -1.99 10.22 -17.99
CA ASP A 626 -0.96 10.41 -19.06
C ASP A 626 -0.06 9.16 -19.29
N TRP A 627 -0.65 8.00 -19.04
CA TRP A 627 -0.13 7.04 -18.06
C TRP A 627 -0.58 5.65 -18.42
N TYR A 628 -1.85 5.60 -18.80
CA TYR A 628 -2.54 4.49 -19.42
C TYR A 628 -2.92 4.96 -20.83
N SER A 629 -2.62 4.17 -21.85
CA SER A 629 -3.29 4.37 -23.14
C SER A 629 -4.78 4.03 -23.01
N GLN A 630 -5.61 4.43 -23.97
CA GLN A 630 -7.07 4.23 -23.88
C GLN A 630 -7.46 2.74 -23.66
N ASP A 631 -6.67 1.83 -24.21
CA ASP A 631 -6.78 0.37 -24.08
C ASP A 631 -6.27 -0.19 -22.73
N GLU A 632 -5.62 0.63 -21.91
CA GLU A 632 -5.23 0.32 -20.52
C GLU A 632 -6.23 0.86 -19.49
N LEU A 633 -7.27 1.61 -19.92
CA LEU A 633 -8.41 2.06 -19.11
C LEU A 633 -9.43 0.92 -18.90
N ASP A 634 -8.96 -0.25 -18.45
CA ASP A 634 -9.72 -1.51 -18.41
C ASP A 634 -10.13 -1.96 -16.99
N ALA A 635 -9.92 -1.11 -15.97
CA ALA A 635 -10.02 -1.38 -14.54
C ALA A 635 -9.12 -2.51 -13.99
N LYS A 636 -8.22 -3.08 -14.79
CA LYS A 636 -7.32 -4.19 -14.42
C LYS A 636 -5.84 -3.83 -14.57
N THR A 637 -5.51 -2.79 -15.32
CA THR A 637 -4.14 -2.30 -15.52
C THR A 637 -3.71 -1.37 -14.38
N SER A 638 -4.51 -0.36 -14.03
CA SER A 638 -4.16 0.56 -12.93
C SER A 638 -4.19 -0.12 -11.54
N PRO A 639 -3.12 0.03 -10.74
CA PRO A 639 -3.11 -0.26 -9.31
C PRO A 639 -4.28 0.37 -8.54
N ALA A 640 -4.52 1.68 -8.72
CA ALA A 640 -5.62 2.38 -8.07
C ALA A 640 -6.97 1.82 -8.50
N SER A 641 -7.21 1.57 -9.79
CA SER A 641 -8.50 1.02 -10.27
C SER A 641 -8.80 -0.35 -9.70
N ARG A 642 -7.77 -1.19 -9.54
CA ARG A 642 -7.89 -2.50 -8.91
C ARG A 642 -8.17 -2.37 -7.42
N ALA A 643 -7.46 -1.49 -6.71
CA ALA A 643 -7.69 -1.23 -5.29
C ALA A 643 -9.10 -0.64 -5.04
N ALA A 644 -9.54 0.26 -5.92
CA ALA A 644 -10.88 0.84 -5.92
C ALA A 644 -11.95 -0.24 -6.14
N SER A 645 -11.77 -1.09 -7.15
CA SER A 645 -12.64 -2.25 -7.41
C SER A 645 -12.67 -3.25 -6.24
N MET A 646 -11.58 -3.34 -5.45
CA MET A 646 -11.52 -4.17 -4.26
C MET A 646 -12.23 -3.53 -3.06
N ALA A 647 -12.11 -2.21 -2.86
CA ALA A 647 -12.86 -1.47 -1.84
C ALA A 647 -14.38 -1.51 -2.11
N ALA A 648 -14.80 -1.36 -3.38
CA ALA A 648 -16.19 -1.56 -3.80
C ALA A 648 -16.70 -2.96 -3.42
N LYS A 649 -15.94 -4.02 -3.76
CA LYS A 649 -16.23 -5.41 -3.35
C LYS A 649 -16.20 -5.63 -1.81
N ARG A 650 -15.60 -4.72 -1.04
CA ARG A 650 -15.61 -4.69 0.45
C ARG A 650 -16.69 -3.77 1.03
N GLY A 651 -17.56 -3.21 0.20
CA GLY A 651 -18.71 -2.40 0.59
C GLY A 651 -18.42 -0.92 0.84
N VAL A 652 -17.26 -0.41 0.43
CA VAL A 652 -16.99 1.04 0.41
C VAL A 652 -17.57 1.59 -0.89
N LEU A 653 -18.45 2.59 -0.83
CA LEU A 653 -18.86 3.32 -2.02
C LEU A 653 -17.70 4.25 -2.42
N ILE A 654 -16.95 3.88 -3.45
CA ILE A 654 -15.93 4.79 -3.99
C ILE A 654 -16.57 5.75 -4.95
N THR A 655 -16.14 6.97 -4.71
CA THR A 655 -16.49 8.15 -5.43
C THR A 655 -15.15 8.88 -5.57
N ASN A 656 -14.52 8.91 -6.74
CA ASN A 656 -13.26 9.63 -6.98
C ASN A 656 -13.40 10.49 -8.30
N ALA A 657 -13.63 11.90 -8.47
CA ALA A 657 -14.29 13.09 -9.43
C ALA A 657 -14.17 13.58 -11.01
N ALA A 658 -15.05 13.22 -11.99
CA ALA A 658 -14.86 13.03 -13.49
C ALA A 658 -13.53 12.89 -14.25
N GLY A 659 -12.84 14.01 -14.46
CA GLY A 659 -11.74 14.22 -15.43
C GLY A 659 -11.83 15.64 -16.01
N ASN A 660 -10.70 16.37 -16.12
CA ASN A 660 -10.66 17.74 -16.67
C ASN A 660 -9.75 17.77 -17.90
N VAL A 661 -10.30 18.05 -19.09
CA VAL A 661 -9.57 17.84 -20.36
C VAL A 661 -9.72 19.02 -21.34
N GLU A 662 -8.70 19.25 -22.16
CA GLU A 662 -8.68 20.23 -23.28
C GLU A 662 -8.48 19.58 -24.65
N SER A 663 -8.54 18.25 -24.72
CA SER A 663 -7.99 17.45 -25.81
C SER A 663 -9.05 16.84 -26.74
N ALA A 664 -8.58 16.17 -27.81
CA ALA A 664 -9.39 15.36 -28.73
C ALA A 664 -9.37 13.85 -28.38
N ALA A 665 -8.77 13.47 -27.25
CA ALA A 665 -8.84 12.15 -26.62
C ALA A 665 -9.30 12.35 -25.15
N PRO A 666 -10.57 12.72 -24.93
CA PRO A 666 -11.06 13.33 -23.69
C PRO A 666 -11.49 12.31 -22.61
N TYR A 667 -10.70 11.26 -22.38
CA TYR A 667 -11.15 10.12 -21.59
C TYR A 667 -11.03 10.31 -20.08
N ILE A 668 -11.85 9.57 -19.33
CA ILE A 668 -11.78 9.43 -17.87
C ILE A 668 -10.50 8.71 -17.43
N SER A 669 -9.94 9.10 -16.27
CA SER A 669 -8.66 8.57 -15.77
C SER A 669 -8.83 7.66 -14.53
N PRO A 670 -8.12 6.53 -14.42
CA PRO A 670 -7.99 5.67 -13.24
C PRO A 670 -7.81 6.38 -11.88
N PRO A 671 -8.52 6.00 -10.80
CA PRO A 671 -9.45 4.89 -10.72
C PRO A 671 -10.86 5.18 -11.25
N GLY A 672 -11.10 6.30 -11.94
CA GLY A 672 -12.39 6.64 -12.56
C GLY A 672 -12.92 5.62 -13.59
N ASP A 673 -12.07 4.71 -14.06
CA ASP A 673 -12.47 3.57 -14.91
C ASP A 673 -12.87 2.32 -14.09
N ALA A 674 -12.73 2.28 -12.77
CA ALA A 674 -12.86 1.08 -11.94
C ALA A 674 -14.27 0.45 -11.92
N TYR A 675 -14.35 -0.83 -11.52
CA TYR A 675 -15.60 -1.57 -11.33
C TYR A 675 -16.24 -1.28 -9.96
N GLY A 676 -17.56 -1.08 -9.91
CA GLY A 676 -18.30 -0.90 -8.66
C GLY A 676 -18.06 0.45 -7.96
N ILE A 677 -17.45 1.40 -8.67
CA ILE A 677 -17.32 2.80 -8.25
C ILE A 677 -18.15 3.69 -9.18
N ILE A 678 -18.35 4.94 -8.79
CA ILE A 678 -19.10 5.91 -9.61
C ILE A 678 -18.18 7.05 -10.08
N THR A 679 -18.41 7.49 -11.33
CA THR A 679 -17.65 8.47 -12.13
C THR A 679 -18.64 9.50 -12.74
N VAL A 680 -18.35 10.81 -12.78
CA VAL A 680 -19.37 11.87 -13.05
C VAL A 680 -18.82 13.09 -13.69
N GLY A 681 -19.25 13.32 -14.93
CA GLY A 681 -18.90 14.48 -15.73
C GLY A 681 -19.43 15.80 -15.21
N GLY A 682 -18.90 16.87 -15.78
CA GLY A 682 -19.35 18.22 -15.51
C GLY A 682 -20.59 18.63 -16.29
N VAL A 683 -21.51 19.28 -15.59
CA VAL A 683 -22.42 20.28 -16.18
C VAL A 683 -22.08 21.69 -15.63
N ASP A 684 -22.56 22.72 -16.31
CA ASP A 684 -22.65 24.06 -15.71
C ASP A 684 -23.80 24.15 -14.69
N THR A 685 -23.89 25.27 -13.96
CA THR A 685 -24.99 25.54 -13.02
C THR A 685 -26.36 25.80 -13.68
N LEU A 686 -26.49 25.61 -15.00
CA LEU A 686 -27.75 25.60 -15.75
C LEU A 686 -28.14 24.19 -16.26
N GLY A 687 -27.28 23.18 -16.06
CA GLY A 687 -27.48 21.80 -16.50
C GLY A 687 -27.04 21.49 -17.92
N ASN A 688 -26.29 22.38 -18.59
CA ASN A 688 -25.64 22.08 -19.86
C ASN A 688 -24.34 21.29 -19.61
N TRP A 689 -24.01 20.31 -20.45
CA TRP A 689 -22.71 19.62 -20.38
C TRP A 689 -21.54 20.62 -20.45
N TRP A 690 -20.53 20.41 -19.60
CA TRP A 690 -19.32 21.23 -19.58
C TRP A 690 -18.39 20.82 -20.73
N GLU A 691 -18.72 21.30 -21.92
CA GLU A 691 -18.02 21.03 -23.19
C GLU A 691 -16.54 21.42 -23.15
N HIS A 692 -15.67 20.46 -23.49
CA HIS A 692 -14.23 20.68 -23.71
C HIS A 692 -13.96 21.03 -25.19
N GLY A 693 -12.82 21.68 -25.44
CA GLY A 693 -12.41 22.05 -26.79
C GLY A 693 -10.97 22.54 -26.86
N ALA A 694 -10.52 22.90 -28.07
CA ALA A 694 -9.15 23.33 -28.30
C ALA A 694 -8.83 24.65 -27.55
N GLY A 695 -8.17 24.55 -26.40
CA GLY A 695 -7.94 25.67 -25.48
C GLY A 695 -9.16 26.03 -24.63
N VAL A 696 -10.04 25.06 -24.37
CA VAL A 696 -11.20 25.17 -23.47
C VAL A 696 -11.27 23.92 -22.61
N THR A 697 -10.97 24.05 -21.33
CA THR A 697 -11.11 22.97 -20.34
C THR A 697 -12.59 22.61 -20.16
N GLY A 698 -12.88 21.32 -20.20
CA GLY A 698 -14.20 20.76 -19.96
C GLY A 698 -14.14 19.38 -19.28
N SER A 699 -15.30 18.74 -19.17
CA SER A 699 -15.44 17.40 -18.61
C SER A 699 -14.80 16.33 -19.49
N ALA A 700 -14.11 15.38 -18.86
CA ALA A 700 -13.85 14.09 -19.47
C ALA A 700 -15.14 13.30 -19.74
N VAL A 701 -15.03 12.30 -20.62
CA VAL A 701 -16.11 11.44 -21.11
C VAL A 701 -15.63 9.99 -21.24
N GLY A 702 -16.55 9.05 -21.47
CA GLY A 702 -16.25 7.65 -21.75
C GLY A 702 -15.80 7.36 -23.19
N LEU A 703 -15.68 6.09 -23.59
CA LEU A 703 -15.81 4.88 -22.77
C LEU A 703 -14.43 4.27 -22.46
N PRO A 704 -14.27 3.55 -21.33
CA PRO A 704 -13.22 2.54 -21.20
C PRO A 704 -13.38 1.47 -22.30
N ASP A 705 -12.30 0.80 -22.71
CA ASP A 705 -12.31 -0.11 -23.87
C ASP A 705 -13.23 -1.34 -23.68
N ASP A 706 -13.55 -1.69 -22.42
CA ASP A 706 -14.53 -2.75 -22.10
C ASP A 706 -16.01 -2.36 -22.33
N GLY A 707 -16.28 -1.10 -22.70
CA GLY A 707 -17.58 -0.63 -23.17
C GLY A 707 -18.61 -0.30 -22.07
N ARG A 708 -18.19 -0.21 -20.80
CA ARG A 708 -19.05 0.29 -19.71
C ARG A 708 -19.39 1.77 -19.89
N ILE A 709 -20.60 2.17 -19.50
CA ILE A 709 -20.99 3.58 -19.42
C ILE A 709 -20.14 4.26 -18.34
N LYS A 710 -19.29 5.19 -18.78
CA LYS A 710 -18.54 6.14 -17.94
C LYS A 710 -18.63 7.52 -18.60
N PRO A 711 -18.63 8.62 -17.83
CA PRO A 711 -19.08 8.66 -16.43
C PRO A 711 -20.50 8.06 -16.27
N GLU A 712 -20.83 7.53 -15.09
CA GLU A 712 -22.18 7.08 -14.77
C GLU A 712 -23.20 8.23 -14.71
N LEU A 713 -22.88 9.44 -14.26
CA LEU A 713 -23.87 10.55 -14.15
C LEU A 713 -23.24 11.89 -14.64
N VAL A 714 -23.85 13.03 -14.34
CA VAL A 714 -23.21 14.38 -14.37
C VAL A 714 -23.65 15.27 -13.20
N ALA A 715 -22.86 16.28 -12.82
CA ALA A 715 -23.19 17.24 -11.76
C ALA A 715 -22.45 18.60 -11.92
N PRO A 716 -22.75 19.67 -11.15
CA PRO A 716 -22.23 21.01 -11.39
C PRO A 716 -20.70 21.12 -11.24
N ALA A 717 -19.96 21.11 -12.35
CA ALA A 717 -18.51 21.30 -12.39
C ALA A 717 -18.09 22.72 -12.73
N ALA A 718 -18.89 23.44 -13.53
CA ALA A 718 -18.55 24.76 -14.05
C ALA A 718 -19.41 25.87 -13.41
N GLY A 719 -18.75 26.92 -12.94
CA GLY A 719 -19.38 28.03 -12.23
C GLY A 719 -19.89 27.65 -10.83
N VAL A 720 -19.15 26.79 -10.12
CA VAL A 720 -19.52 26.26 -8.79
C VAL A 720 -19.02 27.19 -7.70
N TYR A 721 -19.85 27.47 -6.69
CA TYR A 721 -19.47 28.31 -5.57
C TYR A 721 -18.64 27.52 -4.55
N VAL A 722 -17.37 27.92 -4.39
CA VAL A 722 -16.35 27.26 -3.57
C VAL A 722 -15.64 28.24 -2.64
N ILE A 723 -15.03 27.73 -1.58
CA ILE A 723 -14.37 28.52 -0.53
C ILE A 723 -13.02 29.10 -0.98
N ASP A 724 -12.67 30.25 -0.40
CA ASP A 724 -11.31 30.77 -0.39
C ASP A 724 -10.63 30.41 0.95
N VAL A 725 -9.55 29.63 0.89
CA VAL A 725 -8.89 29.05 2.08
C VAL A 725 -8.33 30.08 3.06
N ASP A 726 -8.02 31.32 2.66
CA ASP A 726 -7.44 32.29 3.60
C ASP A 726 -8.49 33.06 4.44
N ASP A 727 -9.78 32.67 4.39
CA ASP A 727 -10.90 33.16 5.25
C ASP A 727 -11.01 34.71 5.34
N THR A 728 -10.56 35.41 4.30
CA THR A 728 -10.60 36.87 4.23
C THR A 728 -11.95 37.38 3.69
N ILE A 729 -12.21 38.68 3.83
CA ILE A 729 -13.52 39.35 3.65
C ILE A 729 -14.20 39.17 2.26
N SER A 730 -13.54 38.53 1.29
CA SER A 730 -14.11 38.05 0.02
C SER A 730 -14.21 36.52 -0.07
N HIS A 731 -14.55 35.86 1.04
CA HIS A 731 -14.51 34.42 1.40
C HIS A 731 -14.78 33.29 0.36
N TYR A 732 -15.22 33.57 -0.87
CA TYR A 732 -15.64 32.55 -1.84
C TYR A 732 -15.50 33.04 -3.30
N PHE A 733 -15.34 32.10 -4.23
CA PHE A 733 -15.31 32.38 -5.67
C PHE A 733 -16.02 31.29 -6.49
N TYR A 734 -16.13 31.51 -7.80
CA TYR A 734 -16.67 30.53 -8.74
C TYR A 734 -15.53 29.68 -9.34
N GLY A 735 -15.47 28.41 -8.94
CA GLY A 735 -14.54 27.42 -9.47
C GLY A 735 -15.10 26.70 -10.70
N ASN A 736 -14.18 26.17 -11.51
CA ASN A 736 -14.46 25.17 -12.53
C ASN A 736 -13.61 23.93 -12.24
N GLY A 737 -14.20 22.75 -12.36
CA GLY A 737 -13.54 21.47 -12.09
C GLY A 737 -14.56 20.38 -11.85
N THR A 738 -14.35 19.21 -12.44
CA THR A 738 -15.13 18.01 -12.12
C THR A 738 -14.94 17.60 -10.65
N SER A 739 -13.79 17.94 -10.08
CA SER A 739 -13.50 18.01 -8.64
C SER A 739 -14.46 18.86 -7.80
N TYR A 740 -15.36 19.63 -8.40
CA TYR A 740 -16.44 20.33 -7.68
C TYR A 740 -17.82 19.74 -7.96
N ALA A 741 -18.08 19.26 -9.17
CA ALA A 741 -19.29 18.49 -9.51
C ALA A 741 -19.54 17.37 -8.54
N ALA A 742 -18.44 16.83 -8.02
CA ALA A 742 -18.42 15.44 -7.72
C ALA A 742 -17.99 15.10 -6.30
N PRO A 743 -17.52 16.04 -5.43
CA PRO A 743 -17.92 16.15 -4.01
C PRO A 743 -19.31 16.80 -3.83
N LEU A 744 -19.77 17.62 -4.79
CA LEU A 744 -21.21 17.82 -5.03
C LEU A 744 -21.88 16.58 -5.62
N VAL A 745 -21.12 15.51 -5.78
CA VAL A 745 -21.62 14.16 -5.63
C VAL A 745 -20.65 13.25 -4.68
N ALA A 746 -19.99 13.70 -3.56
CA ALA A 746 -19.58 12.83 -2.38
C ALA A 746 -20.48 12.80 -1.09
N GLY A 747 -20.83 13.97 -0.52
CA GLY A 747 -21.92 14.20 0.45
C GLY A 747 -23.32 13.52 0.32
N ILE A 748 -24.28 14.04 -0.47
CA ILE A 748 -25.61 13.48 -0.85
C ILE A 748 -25.80 11.94 -0.54
N ALA A 749 -24.95 11.00 -0.98
CA ALA A 749 -24.83 9.56 -0.63
C ALA A 749 -25.02 9.26 0.88
N ALA A 750 -24.47 10.13 1.72
CA ALA A 750 -24.63 10.09 3.16
C ALA A 750 -26.06 10.37 3.62
N LEU A 751 -26.93 11.02 2.84
CA LEU A 751 -28.35 11.00 3.18
C LEU A 751 -29.01 9.68 2.77
N MET A 752 -28.66 9.02 1.64
CA MET A 752 -29.11 7.63 1.37
C MET A 752 -28.80 6.74 2.56
N LEU A 753 -27.57 6.81 3.06
CA LEU A 753 -27.15 6.05 4.22
C LEU A 753 -27.70 6.56 5.58
N GLU A 754 -28.35 7.73 5.65
CA GLU A 754 -29.03 8.20 6.89
C GLU A 754 -30.44 7.61 7.08
N VAL A 755 -31.19 7.22 6.02
CA VAL A 755 -32.51 6.52 6.14
C VAL A 755 -32.54 5.13 5.51
N HIS A 756 -31.62 4.82 4.58
CA HIS A 756 -31.27 3.46 4.21
C HIS A 756 -29.87 3.04 4.73
N PRO A 757 -29.64 2.99 6.06
CA PRO A 757 -28.51 2.25 6.64
C PRO A 757 -28.40 0.81 6.13
N GLU A 758 -29.49 0.19 5.65
CA GLU A 758 -29.49 -1.12 5.00
C GLU A 758 -28.77 -1.18 3.63
N TYR A 759 -28.43 -0.03 3.02
CA TYR A 759 -27.58 0.02 1.82
C TYR A 759 -26.09 0.19 2.16
N ARG A 760 -25.75 0.40 3.44
CA ARG A 760 -24.38 0.54 3.92
C ARG A 760 -23.63 -0.78 3.68
N GLY A 761 -22.48 -0.70 3.00
CA GLY A 761 -21.76 -1.90 2.58
C GLY A 761 -22.20 -2.48 1.22
N ASN A 762 -23.14 -1.85 0.50
CA ASN A 762 -23.71 -2.34 -0.76
C ASN A 762 -23.70 -1.25 -1.83
N PRO A 763 -22.52 -0.93 -2.42
CA PRO A 763 -22.38 0.16 -3.37
C PRO A 763 -23.30 -0.03 -4.59
N ASP A 764 -23.33 -1.21 -5.21
CA ASP A 764 -24.16 -1.53 -6.39
C ASP A 764 -25.62 -1.08 -6.25
N THR A 765 -26.22 -1.25 -5.07
CA THR A 765 -27.59 -0.80 -4.78
C THR A 765 -27.70 0.71 -4.72
N ILE A 766 -26.69 1.40 -4.19
CA ILE A 766 -26.59 2.84 -4.26
C ILE A 766 -26.47 3.25 -5.74
N ILE A 767 -25.42 2.84 -6.47
CA ILE A 767 -25.19 3.18 -7.89
C ILE A 767 -26.49 3.06 -8.71
N SER A 768 -27.14 1.89 -8.65
CA SER A 768 -28.36 1.59 -9.40
C SER A 768 -29.49 2.59 -9.16
N LEU A 769 -29.63 3.12 -7.95
CA LEU A 769 -30.70 4.06 -7.57
C LEU A 769 -30.42 5.50 -8.03
N LEU A 770 -29.15 5.87 -8.22
CA LEU A 770 -28.74 7.17 -8.75
C LEU A 770 -28.92 7.19 -10.27
N GLU A 771 -28.50 6.12 -10.95
CA GLU A 771 -28.74 5.92 -12.39
C GLU A 771 -30.24 5.98 -12.72
N GLN A 772 -31.09 5.40 -11.86
CA GLN A 772 -32.56 5.44 -11.96
C GLN A 772 -33.18 6.81 -11.60
N SER A 773 -32.48 7.67 -10.86
CA SER A 773 -32.96 9.01 -10.51
C SER A 773 -32.51 10.10 -11.49
N ALA A 774 -31.65 9.76 -12.45
CA ALA A 774 -30.90 10.72 -13.26
C ALA A 774 -31.59 11.15 -14.57
N SER A 775 -31.29 12.36 -15.03
CA SER A 775 -32.04 13.05 -16.08
C SER A 775 -32.00 12.40 -17.48
N ASN A 776 -31.15 11.39 -17.70
CA ASN A 776 -30.91 10.71 -18.96
C ASN A 776 -31.03 9.16 -18.86
N THR A 777 -31.67 8.61 -17.81
CA THR A 777 -31.77 7.15 -17.57
C THR A 777 -32.21 6.31 -18.78
N SER A 778 -33.03 6.88 -19.67
CA SER A 778 -33.55 6.18 -20.85
C SER A 778 -32.58 6.07 -22.03
N SER A 779 -31.47 6.83 -22.03
CA SER A 779 -30.53 6.94 -23.17
C SER A 779 -29.09 7.24 -22.68
N PRO A 780 -28.54 6.46 -21.73
CA PRO A 780 -27.19 6.69 -21.21
C PRO A 780 -26.13 6.66 -22.31
N ASN A 781 -25.11 7.50 -22.17
CA ASN A 781 -24.04 7.69 -23.14
C ASN A 781 -22.71 8.02 -22.46
N ASP A 782 -21.64 7.97 -23.25
CA ASP A 782 -20.28 8.37 -22.89
C ASP A 782 -20.13 9.81 -22.37
N THR A 783 -21.02 10.73 -22.75
CA THR A 783 -20.81 12.17 -22.55
C THR A 783 -21.37 12.66 -21.20
N ILE A 784 -22.57 12.18 -20.82
CA ILE A 784 -23.25 12.59 -19.58
C ILE A 784 -23.75 11.42 -18.72
N GLY A 785 -23.40 10.18 -19.08
CA GLY A 785 -23.89 8.99 -18.40
C GLY A 785 -25.42 8.88 -18.41
N TYR A 786 -25.97 8.41 -17.30
CA TYR A 786 -27.39 8.42 -16.99
C TYR A 786 -27.94 9.83 -16.61
N GLY A 787 -27.12 10.89 -16.62
CA GLY A 787 -27.55 12.29 -16.51
C GLY A 787 -27.37 12.92 -15.12
N ILE A 788 -28.03 14.06 -14.86
CA ILE A 788 -27.98 14.73 -13.55
C ILE A 788 -28.86 13.94 -12.57
N PRO A 789 -28.33 13.44 -11.44
CA PRO A 789 -29.11 12.64 -10.48
C PRO A 789 -30.09 13.53 -9.70
N ASP A 790 -31.40 13.30 -9.81
CA ASP A 790 -32.37 13.97 -8.95
C ASP A 790 -32.25 13.38 -7.55
N ALA A 791 -31.94 14.22 -6.58
CA ALA A 791 -31.65 13.76 -5.26
C ALA A 791 -32.86 13.58 -4.35
N TYR A 792 -34.06 14.03 -4.74
CA TYR A 792 -35.31 13.62 -4.10
C TYR A 792 -35.81 12.29 -4.64
N GLN A 793 -35.51 11.91 -5.88
CA GLN A 793 -36.01 10.64 -6.45
C GLN A 793 -35.23 9.41 -5.99
N ALA A 794 -33.90 9.47 -5.85
CA ALA A 794 -33.11 8.31 -5.40
C ALA A 794 -33.46 7.81 -3.99
N ILE A 795 -34.13 8.66 -3.19
CA ILE A 795 -34.47 8.39 -1.80
C ILE A 795 -35.71 7.49 -1.65
N LEU A 796 -36.63 7.59 -2.61
CA LEU A 796 -38.01 7.13 -2.45
C LEU A 796 -38.19 5.60 -2.53
N PRO A 797 -37.33 4.81 -3.21
CA PRO A 797 -37.53 3.37 -3.38
C PRO A 797 -37.48 2.53 -2.08
N LEU A 798 -38.65 2.13 -1.59
CA LEU A 798 -38.80 1.20 -0.46
C LEU A 798 -39.75 0.02 -0.76
N PRO A 799 -39.18 -1.20 -0.87
CA PRO A 799 -38.15 -1.49 -1.86
C PRO A 799 -38.77 -1.48 -3.27
N ALA A 800 -38.03 -1.02 -4.28
CA ALA A 800 -38.33 -1.44 -5.64
C ALA A 800 -37.98 -2.92 -5.81
N ASP A 801 -38.60 -3.61 -6.78
CA ASP A 801 -38.07 -4.86 -7.32
C ASP A 801 -36.81 -4.55 -8.16
N ILE A 802 -35.74 -4.13 -7.47
CA ILE A 802 -34.38 -4.15 -8.01
C ILE A 802 -34.08 -5.63 -8.29
N ASP A 803 -33.81 -6.00 -9.55
CA ASP A 803 -33.39 -7.37 -9.89
C ASP A 803 -31.96 -7.59 -9.41
N THR A 804 -31.85 -7.75 -8.09
CA THR A 804 -30.70 -8.25 -7.30
C THR A 804 -30.47 -9.73 -7.62
N PHE A 805 -30.34 -9.99 -8.93
CA PHE A 805 -30.33 -11.28 -9.61
C PHE A 805 -31.24 -12.30 -8.91
N SER A 806 -32.56 -12.16 -9.09
CA SER A 806 -33.62 -12.90 -8.40
C SER A 806 -33.50 -14.45 -8.38
N ARG A 807 -32.59 -15.01 -9.16
CA ARG A 807 -32.18 -16.42 -9.19
C ARG A 807 -30.66 -16.54 -9.41
N ASN A 808 -30.09 -17.68 -9.00
CA ASN A 808 -28.77 -18.11 -9.51
C ASN A 808 -28.87 -18.33 -11.04
N GLU A 809 -27.96 -17.76 -11.83
CA GLU A 809 -28.07 -17.66 -13.28
C GLU A 809 -26.75 -17.96 -13.99
N LEU A 810 -26.78 -18.82 -15.02
CA LEU A 810 -25.71 -18.92 -16.02
C LEU A 810 -25.80 -17.74 -16.99
N LEU A 811 -24.71 -16.98 -17.10
CA LEU A 811 -24.46 -15.97 -18.13
C LEU A 811 -24.04 -16.65 -19.45
N PRO A 812 -23.89 -15.92 -20.57
CA PRO A 812 -23.52 -16.51 -21.86
C PRO A 812 -22.15 -17.20 -21.82
N PRO A 813 -22.04 -18.51 -22.14
CA PRO A 813 -20.76 -19.19 -22.25
C PRO A 813 -19.86 -18.55 -23.31
N TYR A 814 -18.55 -18.48 -23.06
CA TYR A 814 -17.58 -17.89 -23.97
C TYR A 814 -16.24 -18.66 -23.97
N PRO A 815 -15.50 -18.73 -25.08
CA PRO A 815 -15.92 -18.40 -26.44
C PRO A 815 -17.06 -19.30 -26.94
N ASN A 816 -17.95 -18.75 -27.76
CA ASN A 816 -19.13 -19.44 -28.28
C ASN A 816 -19.46 -18.92 -29.70
N PRO A 817 -19.21 -19.70 -30.76
CA PRO A 817 -18.74 -21.09 -30.75
C PRO A 817 -17.35 -21.29 -30.14
N PHE A 818 -17.20 -22.42 -29.44
CA PHE A 818 -15.94 -22.92 -28.90
C PHE A 818 -15.25 -23.83 -29.90
N TYR A 819 -13.96 -23.61 -30.12
CA TYR A 819 -13.10 -24.34 -31.05
C TYR A 819 -11.93 -25.00 -30.30
N PRO A 820 -12.05 -26.26 -29.83
CA PRO A 820 -11.01 -26.97 -29.08
C PRO A 820 -9.67 -27.21 -29.84
N GLY A 821 -9.53 -26.72 -31.08
CA GLY A 821 -8.30 -26.75 -31.87
C GLY A 821 -7.56 -25.41 -31.94
N SER A 822 -8.16 -24.31 -31.47
CA SER A 822 -7.56 -22.97 -31.40
C SER A 822 -7.79 -22.26 -30.05
N GLN A 823 -8.69 -22.79 -29.23
CA GLN A 823 -9.02 -22.32 -27.88
C GLN A 823 -8.88 -23.51 -26.94
N ALA A 824 -8.18 -23.34 -25.81
CA ALA A 824 -7.98 -24.43 -24.86
C ALA A 824 -9.28 -24.76 -24.10
N LEU A 825 -10.02 -23.73 -23.68
CA LEU A 825 -11.18 -23.82 -22.79
C LEU A 825 -12.39 -23.03 -23.32
N ILE A 826 -13.59 -23.45 -22.89
CA ILE A 826 -14.80 -22.64 -22.80
C ILE A 826 -15.15 -22.40 -21.33
N TYR A 827 -15.48 -21.16 -20.99
CA TYR A 827 -15.87 -20.69 -19.67
C TYR A 827 -17.39 -20.58 -19.56
N PHE A 828 -17.91 -20.81 -18.35
CA PHE A 828 -19.33 -20.78 -18.03
C PHE A 828 -19.60 -19.73 -16.95
N PRO A 829 -19.59 -18.43 -17.30
CA PRO A 829 -19.85 -17.37 -16.34
C PRO A 829 -21.23 -17.50 -15.69
N PHE A 830 -21.36 -17.06 -14.43
CA PHE A 830 -22.61 -17.16 -13.67
C PHE A 830 -22.75 -16.08 -12.58
N ARG A 831 -23.97 -15.90 -12.09
CA ARG A 831 -24.31 -15.05 -10.94
C ARG A 831 -24.94 -15.88 -9.84
N LEU A 832 -24.55 -15.63 -8.60
CA LEU A 832 -25.13 -16.24 -7.40
C LEU A 832 -25.81 -15.18 -6.53
N ASN A 833 -27.09 -15.40 -6.26
CA ASN A 833 -27.90 -14.56 -5.37
C ASN A 833 -27.93 -15.06 -3.93
N LYS A 834 -27.38 -16.25 -3.69
CA LYS A 834 -27.13 -16.85 -2.38
C LYS A 834 -25.82 -17.60 -2.44
N ALA A 835 -24.96 -17.34 -1.47
CA ALA A 835 -23.75 -18.11 -1.23
C ALA A 835 -24.13 -19.60 -1.06
N SER A 836 -23.34 -20.50 -1.64
CA SER A 836 -23.73 -21.90 -1.84
C SER A 836 -22.53 -22.85 -1.87
N THR A 837 -22.49 -23.77 -0.90
CA THR A 837 -21.46 -24.83 -0.83
C THR A 837 -21.66 -25.95 -1.86
N ARG A 838 -22.88 -26.12 -2.41
CA ARG A 838 -23.21 -27.26 -3.30
C ARG A 838 -23.54 -26.83 -4.72
N ILE A 839 -22.51 -26.36 -5.42
CA ILE A 839 -22.60 -25.98 -6.82
C ILE A 839 -22.10 -27.12 -7.72
N ARG A 840 -22.82 -27.38 -8.80
CA ARG A 840 -22.55 -28.44 -9.78
C ARG A 840 -22.75 -27.90 -11.18
N LEU A 841 -21.72 -28.03 -12.01
CA LEU A 841 -21.76 -27.77 -13.44
C LEU A 841 -21.99 -29.09 -14.18
N ARG A 842 -22.97 -29.14 -15.09
CA ARG A 842 -23.24 -30.29 -15.96
C ARG A 842 -23.31 -29.86 -17.41
N ILE A 843 -22.81 -30.69 -18.31
CA ILE A 843 -22.90 -30.49 -19.76
C ILE A 843 -23.66 -31.67 -20.37
N PHE A 844 -24.59 -31.38 -21.26
CA PHE A 844 -25.42 -32.35 -21.97
C PHE A 844 -25.42 -32.10 -23.48
N THR A 845 -25.61 -33.15 -24.27
CA THR A 845 -26.01 -33.04 -25.68
C THR A 845 -27.48 -32.59 -25.79
N LEU A 846 -27.90 -32.14 -26.97
CA LEU A 846 -29.32 -31.90 -27.25
C LEU A 846 -30.24 -33.13 -27.12
N SER A 847 -29.71 -34.36 -27.11
CA SER A 847 -30.49 -35.58 -26.84
C SER A 847 -30.65 -35.89 -25.35
N GLY A 848 -30.06 -35.07 -24.46
CA GLY A 848 -30.10 -35.27 -23.01
C GLY A 848 -29.03 -36.23 -22.47
N GLU A 849 -28.05 -36.63 -23.29
CA GLU A 849 -26.91 -37.43 -22.84
C GLU A 849 -25.94 -36.55 -22.05
N ARG A 850 -25.60 -36.96 -20.82
CA ARG A 850 -24.69 -36.22 -19.92
C ARG A 850 -23.24 -36.46 -20.33
N VAL A 851 -22.54 -35.39 -20.64
CA VAL A 851 -21.17 -35.34 -21.19
C VAL A 851 -20.13 -35.12 -20.09
N LEU A 852 -20.46 -34.25 -19.15
CA LEU A 852 -19.64 -33.84 -18.02
C LEU A 852 -20.53 -33.56 -16.81
N GLU A 853 -20.07 -33.91 -15.61
CA GLU A 853 -20.46 -33.28 -14.36
C GLU A 853 -19.21 -33.03 -13.51
N LYS A 854 -19.11 -31.84 -12.93
CA LYS A 854 -18.17 -31.57 -11.83
C LYS A 854 -18.82 -30.69 -10.76
N PRO A 855 -18.40 -30.81 -9.49
CA PRO A 855 -18.61 -29.72 -8.54
C PRO A 855 -17.92 -28.45 -9.05
N LEU A 856 -18.43 -27.29 -8.63
CA LEU A 856 -17.62 -26.08 -8.59
C LEU A 856 -17.18 -25.89 -7.14
N VAL A 857 -15.88 -25.90 -6.92
CA VAL A 857 -15.20 -25.73 -5.64
C VAL A 857 -13.92 -24.94 -5.89
N PRO A 858 -13.44 -24.12 -4.94
CA PRO A 858 -12.14 -23.48 -5.08
C PRO A 858 -11.02 -24.52 -5.24
N LEU A 859 -10.05 -24.27 -6.14
CA LEU A 859 -8.94 -25.19 -6.42
C LEU A 859 -8.02 -25.49 -5.21
N TYR A 860 -8.12 -24.68 -4.15
CA TYR A 860 -7.43 -24.86 -2.87
C TYR A 860 -8.25 -25.63 -1.80
N ALA A 861 -9.54 -25.89 -2.05
CA ALA A 861 -10.40 -26.61 -1.11
C ALA A 861 -10.07 -28.11 -1.11
N THR A 862 -9.91 -28.69 0.08
CA THR A 862 -9.81 -30.16 0.25
C THR A 862 -11.22 -30.77 0.30
N GLU A 863 -11.38 -32.04 -0.10
CA GLU A 863 -12.70 -32.69 -0.19
C GLU A 863 -13.45 -32.85 1.15
N GLU A 864 -12.85 -32.44 2.29
CA GLU A 864 -13.43 -32.53 3.63
C GLU A 864 -14.04 -31.20 4.14
N VAL A 865 -13.94 -30.09 3.39
CA VAL A 865 -14.48 -28.77 3.77
C VAL A 865 -15.66 -28.38 2.86
N ASP A 866 -16.82 -28.07 3.45
CA ASP A 866 -18.02 -27.53 2.76
C ASP A 866 -17.79 -26.01 2.49
N ASP A 867 -16.76 -25.67 1.69
CA ASP A 867 -16.39 -24.27 1.35
C ASP A 867 -17.48 -23.57 0.53
N GLU A 868 -17.76 -22.30 0.85
CA GLU A 868 -18.90 -21.57 0.31
C GLU A 868 -18.51 -20.58 -0.80
N ILE A 869 -18.94 -20.85 -2.03
CA ILE A 869 -18.84 -19.88 -3.13
C ILE A 869 -19.87 -18.76 -2.87
N ALA A 870 -19.39 -17.53 -2.77
CA ALA A 870 -20.11 -16.36 -2.26
C ALA A 870 -21.23 -15.82 -3.17
N ILE A 871 -21.97 -14.82 -2.68
CA ILE A 871 -22.87 -14.00 -3.51
C ILE A 871 -22.02 -13.13 -4.44
N GLY A 872 -22.40 -13.04 -5.73
CA GLY A 872 -21.70 -12.19 -6.68
C GLY A 872 -21.83 -12.63 -8.14
N THR A 873 -21.10 -11.93 -9.01
CA THR A 873 -20.89 -12.31 -10.41
C THR A 873 -19.53 -12.97 -10.58
N TYR A 874 -19.52 -14.09 -11.29
CA TYR A 874 -18.34 -14.85 -11.68
C TYR A 874 -18.29 -14.86 -13.21
N ASP A 875 -17.55 -13.92 -13.81
CA ASP A 875 -17.36 -13.83 -15.26
C ASP A 875 -15.92 -13.65 -15.73
N ASP A 876 -14.97 -13.33 -14.83
CA ASP A 876 -13.54 -13.33 -15.15
C ASP A 876 -12.97 -14.76 -15.33
N PRO A 877 -12.13 -15.02 -16.36
CA PRO A 877 -11.53 -16.33 -16.58
C PRO A 877 -10.77 -16.89 -15.38
N ALA A 878 -10.06 -16.06 -14.62
CA ALA A 878 -9.23 -16.53 -13.50
C ALA A 878 -10.07 -16.99 -12.30
N ASP A 879 -11.19 -16.32 -12.03
CA ASP A 879 -12.16 -16.75 -11.01
C ASP A 879 -12.88 -18.03 -11.47
N LEU A 880 -13.24 -18.11 -12.74
CA LEU A 880 -13.87 -19.29 -13.32
C LEU A 880 -12.91 -20.49 -13.38
N GLU A 881 -11.61 -20.30 -13.59
CA GLU A 881 -10.61 -21.37 -13.44
C GLU A 881 -10.44 -21.79 -11.98
N GLN A 882 -10.32 -20.83 -11.05
CA GLN A 882 -10.19 -21.08 -9.61
C GLN A 882 -11.37 -21.86 -9.02
N ILE A 883 -12.59 -21.72 -9.54
CA ILE A 883 -13.76 -22.50 -9.07
C ILE A 883 -14.16 -23.65 -10.01
N GLY A 884 -13.36 -23.92 -11.04
CA GLY A 884 -13.58 -25.03 -11.98
C GLY A 884 -14.71 -24.82 -13.01
N ALA A 885 -15.20 -23.61 -13.22
CA ALA A 885 -16.35 -23.26 -14.08
C ALA A 885 -16.03 -23.17 -15.59
N PHE A 886 -15.25 -24.13 -16.10
CA PHE A 886 -14.77 -24.19 -17.48
C PHE A 886 -14.79 -25.61 -18.05
N TRP A 887 -14.52 -25.78 -19.36
CA TRP A 887 -14.40 -27.08 -20.03
C TRP A 887 -13.47 -27.08 -21.24
N ASP A 888 -12.84 -28.22 -21.50
CA ASP A 888 -11.85 -28.50 -22.56
C ASP A 888 -12.45 -29.19 -23.81
N GLY A 889 -13.75 -29.52 -23.78
CA GLY A 889 -14.41 -30.28 -24.82
C GLY A 889 -14.15 -31.80 -24.76
N LEU A 890 -13.75 -32.33 -23.60
CA LEU A 890 -13.60 -33.77 -23.33
C LEU A 890 -14.71 -34.31 -22.41
N THR A 891 -15.16 -35.54 -22.65
CA THR A 891 -16.04 -36.26 -21.68
C THR A 891 -15.34 -36.50 -20.34
N GLU A 892 -16.08 -36.89 -19.30
CA GLU A 892 -15.56 -37.36 -17.99
C GLU A 892 -14.44 -38.45 -18.10
N ASN A 893 -14.33 -39.12 -19.25
CA ASN A 893 -13.34 -40.15 -19.54
C ASN A 893 -12.21 -39.66 -20.46
N GLY A 894 -11.98 -38.34 -20.55
CA GLY A 894 -10.92 -37.72 -21.36
C GLY A 894 -11.08 -37.85 -22.88
N LYS A 895 -12.25 -38.28 -23.38
CA LYS A 895 -12.47 -38.47 -24.83
C LYS A 895 -13.07 -37.21 -25.47
N PRO A 896 -12.52 -36.72 -26.60
CA PRO A 896 -13.09 -35.60 -27.37
C PRO A 896 -14.56 -35.81 -27.73
N VAL A 897 -15.37 -34.76 -27.55
CA VAL A 897 -16.76 -34.72 -28.03
C VAL A 897 -16.85 -34.28 -29.49
N ALA A 898 -17.97 -34.58 -30.16
CA ALA A 898 -18.24 -34.18 -31.53
C ALA A 898 -18.75 -32.73 -31.65
N SER A 899 -18.57 -32.11 -32.82
CA SER A 899 -19.11 -30.79 -33.16
C SER A 899 -20.65 -30.79 -33.09
N GLY A 900 -21.24 -29.80 -32.43
CA GLY A 900 -22.68 -29.74 -32.18
C GLY A 900 -23.10 -28.70 -31.13
N LEU A 901 -24.42 -28.57 -30.91
CA LEU A 901 -24.97 -27.70 -29.87
C LEU A 901 -25.10 -28.48 -28.55
N TYR A 902 -24.63 -27.87 -27.47
CA TYR A 902 -24.63 -28.42 -26.12
C TYR A 902 -25.46 -27.54 -25.17
N LEU A 903 -25.95 -28.16 -24.09
CA LEU A 903 -26.60 -27.50 -22.97
C LEU A 903 -25.65 -27.56 -21.77
N VAL A 904 -25.35 -26.41 -21.16
CA VAL A 904 -24.70 -26.36 -19.86
C VAL A 904 -25.76 -26.03 -18.80
N VAL A 905 -25.69 -26.70 -17.66
CA VAL A 905 -26.63 -26.56 -16.54
C VAL A 905 -25.82 -26.35 -15.26
N LEU A 906 -26.04 -25.21 -14.62
CA LEU A 906 -25.52 -24.91 -13.28
C LEU A 906 -26.63 -25.21 -12.28
N SER A 907 -26.36 -26.07 -11.31
CA SER A 907 -27.29 -26.33 -10.20
C SER A 907 -26.63 -26.04 -8.86
N THR A 908 -27.37 -25.33 -8.02
CA THR A 908 -27.07 -25.00 -6.63
C THR A 908 -28.09 -25.68 -5.72
N GLN A 909 -27.89 -25.65 -4.40
CA GLN A 909 -28.90 -26.08 -3.43
C GLN A 909 -30.20 -25.25 -3.42
N TYR A 910 -30.25 -24.11 -4.13
CA TYR A 910 -31.42 -23.22 -4.20
C TYR A 910 -32.13 -23.23 -5.57
N GLY A 911 -31.60 -23.94 -6.57
CA GLY A 911 -32.16 -23.96 -7.92
C GLY A 911 -31.10 -24.17 -9.00
N SER A 912 -31.52 -24.18 -10.27
CA SER A 912 -30.63 -24.40 -11.42
C SER A 912 -30.98 -23.54 -12.63
N HIS A 913 -29.95 -23.03 -13.32
CA HIS A 913 -30.07 -22.36 -14.62
C HIS A 913 -29.46 -23.20 -15.74
N ALA A 914 -29.79 -22.89 -17.00
CA ALA A 914 -29.24 -23.57 -18.16
C ALA A 914 -28.96 -22.60 -19.32
N ALA A 915 -27.79 -22.71 -19.93
CA ALA A 915 -27.39 -21.96 -21.12
C ALA A 915 -27.04 -22.91 -22.27
N LYS A 916 -26.88 -22.36 -23.48
CA LYS A 916 -26.56 -23.13 -24.70
C LYS A 916 -25.27 -22.62 -25.33
N PHE A 917 -24.45 -23.53 -25.82
CA PHE A 917 -23.23 -23.19 -26.55
C PHE A 917 -22.98 -24.14 -27.72
N LEU A 918 -22.32 -23.63 -28.74
CA LEU A 918 -21.94 -24.37 -29.95
C LEU A 918 -20.47 -24.78 -29.84
N LEU A 919 -20.17 -26.05 -30.07
CA LEU A 919 -18.80 -26.56 -30.13
C LEU A 919 -18.50 -27.00 -31.57
N LEU A 920 -17.35 -26.56 -32.10
CA LEU A 920 -16.89 -26.83 -33.46
C LEU A 920 -15.45 -27.36 -33.45
N ARG A 921 -15.31 -28.64 -33.79
CA ARG A 921 -14.06 -29.28 -34.25
C ARG A 921 -14.10 -29.46 -35.76
#